data_AF-A0A0K2ZIA5-F1
#
_entry.id   AF-A0A0K2ZIA5-F1
#
_cell.length_a   1.000
_cell.length_b   1.000
_cell.length_c   1.000
_cell.angle_alpha   90.00
_cell.angle_beta   90.00
_cell.angle_gamma   90.00
#
_symmetry.space_group_name_H-M   'P 1'
#
loop_
_entity.id
_entity.type
_entity.pdbx_description
1 polymer ?
#
loop_
_entity_poly.entity_id
_entity_poly.type
_entity_poly.pdbx_seq_one_letter_code
_entity_poly.pdbx_strand_id
1 'polypeptide(L)'
;MAALNPPAALGMPGDPIGPLGSVPEPRGWQSPIGTALVEAGVIDAAQLQDALALQTRWRSRLGDVVLAQRGVTALRFYTVLSAHFGLNFVNLLQQPIDPALFEPARLAEYAQRLVLPWRMEEGRLVLAVADPGPETFAWARNQYGADVRFVGTSKFDIVWGLQQQADAQLTHDALNLLAEHAPEHSAKQVVTRKQVVSLCTVALLLLLALLIWPVPVLIAINSVVGIAFVATFALKFALAWLGARRRIEIKVTDAEVAALSDEDLPVYTVLVPMYKEPDVLPILANALRRLDYPTSKLDVKLVLEADDTETIEAAKALGLEAFFEIIRVPPSQPKTKPKACNYALQFARGQMLTIYDAEDKPEPDQLKRAVAAFRKSPADVACIQARLNYYNADENWLTRMFTLEYTLWFDFYLPALETLRIPIPLGGTSNHFRLDILRKVRAWDPYNVTEDADLGVRLTQQGYRVSVVNSTTFEEANVSIPNWIRQRSRWLKGYMQTWLVHMRDPVQLYRSVGFRGFWGFQFFVGGTFFTALIAPPMWLIYGIWALTDTQVFNPFFPPALLYLSMLNLLLGNGFLIYMTLLAAFKRDYFRLAPYALTVPLYWLLQSIAAYKGLWQLIHNPFYWEKTTHGISKHMAEERRAALDD
;
A
#
# COMPACT_ATOMS: atom_id res chain seq x y z
N MET A 1 -13.21 4.71 -30.39
CA MET A 1 -14.55 4.57 -30.98
C MET A 1 -14.57 3.35 -31.89
N ALA A 2 -15.07 2.23 -31.37
CA ALA A 2 -15.57 1.09 -32.13
C ALA A 2 -16.76 0.58 -31.32
N ALA A 3 -17.94 0.58 -31.93
CA ALA A 3 -19.21 0.27 -31.29
C ALA A 3 -19.27 -1.21 -30.90
N LEU A 4 -19.51 -1.48 -29.61
CA LEU A 4 -19.83 -2.80 -29.10
C LEU A 4 -21.34 -2.97 -29.17
N ASN A 5 -21.80 -3.97 -29.92
CA ASN A 5 -23.19 -4.43 -29.88
C ASN A 5 -23.49 -5.01 -28.48
N PRO A 6 -24.61 -4.63 -27.84
CA PRO A 6 -25.03 -5.25 -26.58
C PRO A 6 -25.47 -6.71 -26.82
N PRO A 7 -25.27 -7.61 -25.83
CA PRO A 7 -25.78 -8.97 -25.90
C PRO A 7 -27.32 -8.98 -26.00
N ALA A 8 -27.83 -9.97 -26.72
CA ALA A 8 -29.24 -10.11 -27.09
C ALA A 8 -30.20 -9.93 -25.91
N ALA A 9 -31.25 -9.14 -26.16
CA ALA A 9 -32.35 -8.87 -25.25
C ALA A 9 -33.00 -10.17 -24.76
N LEU A 10 -32.76 -10.51 -23.50
CA LEU A 10 -33.66 -11.40 -22.75
C LEU A 10 -34.95 -10.61 -22.53
N GLY A 11 -36.07 -11.15 -23.04
CA GLY A 11 -37.37 -10.49 -23.07
C GLY A 11 -37.82 -10.02 -21.69
N MET A 12 -37.81 -8.69 -21.51
CA MET A 12 -38.50 -8.00 -20.42
C MET A 12 -39.95 -7.78 -20.87
N PRO A 13 -40.98 -8.16 -20.08
CA PRO A 13 -42.34 -7.74 -20.36
C PRO A 13 -42.45 -6.22 -20.27
N GLY A 14 -43.22 -5.63 -21.18
CA GLY A 14 -43.29 -4.19 -21.44
C GLY A 14 -43.60 -3.31 -20.22
N ASP A 15 -43.17 -2.05 -20.34
CA ASP A 15 -43.38 -0.97 -19.38
C ASP A 15 -44.80 -0.91 -18.80
N PRO A 16 -44.92 -0.85 -17.48
CA PRO A 16 -45.93 -0.06 -16.82
C PRO A 16 -45.27 1.22 -16.27
N ILE A 17 -45.62 2.37 -16.87
CA ILE A 17 -45.37 3.69 -16.26
C ILE A 17 -46.24 3.78 -14.98
N GLY A 18 -45.72 3.29 -13.87
CA GLY A 18 -46.23 3.53 -12.51
C GLY A 18 -45.68 4.85 -11.95
N PRO A 19 -46.30 5.45 -10.91
CA PRO A 19 -45.90 6.74 -10.39
C PRO A 19 -44.45 6.71 -9.90
N LEU A 20 -43.62 7.61 -10.43
CA LEU A 20 -42.27 7.90 -9.94
C LEU A 20 -42.35 8.16 -8.43
N GLY A 21 -41.87 7.19 -7.64
CA GLY A 21 -42.21 7.04 -6.22
C GLY A 21 -42.02 8.32 -5.41
N SER A 22 -43.12 8.90 -4.94
CA SER A 22 -43.11 10.00 -3.97
C SER A 22 -42.84 9.52 -2.54
N VAL A 23 -43.21 8.26 -2.24
CA VAL A 23 -42.83 7.43 -1.09
C VAL A 23 -43.33 6.00 -1.43
N PRO A 24 -42.70 4.89 -1.01
CA PRO A 24 -43.48 3.68 -0.77
C PRO A 24 -44.54 4.03 0.29
N GLU A 25 -45.83 3.92 -0.06
CA GLU A 25 -46.86 3.88 0.99
C GLU A 25 -46.45 2.83 2.05
N PRO A 26 -46.81 2.98 3.34
CA PRO A 26 -46.49 2.02 4.40
C PRO A 26 -46.95 0.57 4.15
N ARG A 27 -47.58 0.29 3.01
CA ARG A 27 -47.95 -1.03 2.51
C ARG A 27 -46.77 -1.87 2.01
N GLY A 28 -45.59 -1.28 1.75
CA GLY A 28 -44.43 -1.97 1.15
C GLY A 28 -43.62 -2.89 2.08
N TRP A 29 -43.87 -2.88 3.39
CA TRP A 29 -43.13 -3.68 4.38
C TRP A 29 -43.77 -5.06 4.63
N GLN A 30 -44.54 -5.60 3.67
CA GLN A 30 -45.38 -6.78 3.94
C GLN A 30 -44.60 -8.10 4.04
N SER A 31 -43.41 -8.21 3.45
CA SER A 31 -42.54 -9.39 3.58
C SER A 31 -41.08 -9.00 3.84
N PRO A 32 -40.32 -9.77 4.66
CA PRO A 32 -38.88 -9.57 4.79
C PRO A 32 -38.18 -9.69 3.42
N ILE A 33 -37.16 -8.85 3.16
CA ILE A 33 -36.41 -8.86 1.89
C ILE A 33 -35.86 -10.25 1.52
N GLY A 34 -35.51 -11.08 2.51
CA GLY A 34 -35.07 -12.46 2.28
C GLY A 34 -36.12 -13.31 1.53
N THR A 35 -37.39 -13.16 1.87
CA THR A 35 -38.49 -13.85 1.20
C THR A 35 -38.62 -13.37 -0.25
N ALA A 36 -38.55 -12.06 -0.48
CA ALA A 36 -38.62 -11.48 -1.83
C ALA A 36 -37.44 -11.96 -2.71
N LEU A 37 -36.25 -12.13 -2.14
CA LEU A 37 -35.08 -12.67 -2.85
C LEU A 37 -35.26 -14.15 -3.24
N VAL A 38 -35.92 -14.95 -2.39
CA VAL A 38 -36.25 -16.35 -2.70
C VAL A 38 -37.34 -16.45 -3.76
N GLU A 39 -38.41 -15.66 -3.62
CA GLU A 39 -39.52 -15.62 -4.60
C GLU A 39 -39.05 -15.19 -5.99
N ALA A 40 -38.10 -14.25 -6.05
CA ALA A 40 -37.49 -13.81 -7.29
C ALA A 40 -36.39 -14.76 -7.82
N GLY A 41 -36.11 -15.85 -7.12
CA GLY A 41 -35.09 -16.85 -7.48
C GLY A 41 -33.68 -16.29 -7.54
N VAL A 42 -33.36 -15.28 -6.71
CA VAL A 42 -32.00 -14.73 -6.56
C VAL A 42 -31.16 -15.64 -5.67
N ILE A 43 -31.79 -16.19 -4.63
CA ILE A 43 -31.25 -17.21 -3.73
C ILE A 43 -32.31 -18.29 -3.51
N ASP A 44 -31.90 -19.48 -3.08
CA ASP A 44 -32.82 -20.51 -2.61
C ASP A 44 -33.08 -20.42 -1.09
N ALA A 45 -33.98 -21.25 -0.58
CA ALA A 45 -34.36 -21.26 0.83
C ALA A 45 -33.21 -21.70 1.77
N ALA A 46 -32.30 -22.57 1.29
CA ALA A 46 -31.14 -23.01 2.07
C ALA A 46 -30.11 -21.87 2.17
N GLN A 47 -29.83 -21.20 1.05
CA GLN A 47 -28.99 -20.01 0.99
C GLN A 47 -29.52 -18.89 1.87
N LEU A 48 -30.84 -18.70 1.95
CA LEU A 48 -31.45 -17.74 2.87
C LEU A 48 -31.22 -18.12 4.35
N GLN A 49 -31.38 -19.41 4.71
CA GLN A 49 -31.11 -19.86 6.08
C GLN A 49 -29.65 -19.65 6.47
N ASP A 50 -28.71 -19.99 5.58
CA ASP A 50 -27.28 -19.75 5.78
C ASP A 50 -26.99 -18.25 5.90
N ALA A 51 -27.60 -17.43 5.04
CA ALA A 51 -27.45 -15.98 5.09
C ALA A 51 -27.97 -15.38 6.40
N LEU A 52 -29.09 -15.88 6.95
CA LEU A 52 -29.64 -15.45 8.25
C LEU A 52 -28.75 -15.87 9.43
N ALA A 53 -28.16 -17.06 9.37
CA ALA A 53 -27.19 -17.53 10.36
C ALA A 53 -25.93 -16.64 10.36
N LEU A 54 -25.39 -16.34 9.17
CA LEU A 54 -24.26 -15.43 8.99
C LEU A 54 -24.60 -13.99 9.36
N GLN A 55 -25.80 -13.52 9.05
CA GLN A 55 -26.29 -12.19 9.43
C GLN A 55 -26.21 -12.00 10.95
N THR A 56 -26.65 -13.02 11.69
CA THR A 56 -26.60 -13.04 13.16
C THR A 56 -25.15 -13.06 13.64
N ARG A 57 -24.36 -14.03 13.18
CA ARG A 57 -22.95 -14.22 13.58
C ARG A 57 -22.06 -13.01 13.27
N TRP A 58 -22.29 -12.33 12.15
CA TRP A 58 -21.46 -11.20 11.72
C TRP A 58 -22.05 -9.85 12.11
N ARG A 59 -23.26 -9.81 12.66
CA ARG A 59 -24.02 -8.58 12.89
C ARG A 59 -24.02 -7.66 11.67
N SER A 60 -24.26 -8.25 10.50
CA SER A 60 -24.26 -7.57 9.19
C SER A 60 -25.68 -7.41 8.66
N ARG A 61 -25.88 -6.61 7.61
CA ARG A 61 -27.18 -6.55 6.93
C ARG A 61 -27.33 -7.78 6.03
N LEU A 62 -28.54 -8.33 5.96
CA LEU A 62 -28.82 -9.51 5.13
C LEU A 62 -28.40 -9.29 3.67
N GLY A 63 -28.62 -8.09 3.13
CA GLY A 63 -28.21 -7.74 1.77
C GLY A 63 -26.70 -7.83 1.54
N ASP A 64 -25.88 -7.35 2.48
CA ASP A 64 -24.42 -7.43 2.37
C ASP A 64 -23.93 -8.89 2.46
N VAL A 65 -24.59 -9.71 3.29
CA VAL A 65 -24.29 -11.15 3.40
C VAL A 65 -24.62 -11.89 2.11
N VAL A 66 -25.82 -11.66 1.56
CA VAL A 66 -26.28 -12.29 0.31
C VAL A 66 -25.39 -11.89 -0.87
N LEU A 67 -25.06 -10.60 -0.99
CA LEU A 67 -24.17 -10.10 -2.05
C LEU A 67 -22.74 -10.65 -1.94
N ALA A 68 -22.29 -11.07 -0.76
CA ALA A 68 -20.98 -11.67 -0.54
C ALA A 68 -20.94 -13.19 -0.87
N GLN A 69 -22.09 -13.82 -1.12
CA GLN A 69 -22.16 -15.23 -1.51
C GLN A 69 -21.87 -15.42 -3.00
N ARG A 70 -21.27 -16.56 -3.35
CA ARG A 70 -21.04 -16.95 -4.75
C ARG A 70 -22.38 -17.22 -5.45
N GLY A 71 -22.43 -16.90 -6.75
CA GLY A 71 -23.59 -17.15 -7.61
C GLY A 71 -24.70 -16.11 -7.54
N VAL A 72 -24.62 -15.15 -6.59
CA VAL A 72 -25.59 -14.05 -6.51
C VAL A 72 -25.20 -12.94 -7.47
N THR A 73 -26.01 -12.71 -8.50
CA THR A 73 -25.80 -11.58 -9.42
C THR A 73 -26.24 -10.27 -8.77
N ALA A 74 -25.32 -9.33 -8.59
CA ALA A 74 -25.61 -8.02 -8.00
C ALA A 74 -26.77 -7.29 -8.71
N LEU A 75 -26.83 -7.33 -10.04
CA LEU A 75 -27.92 -6.74 -10.81
C LEU A 75 -29.29 -7.28 -10.38
N ARG A 76 -29.45 -8.61 -10.29
CA ARG A 76 -30.72 -9.24 -9.87
C ARG A 76 -31.07 -8.86 -8.43
N PHE A 77 -30.08 -8.85 -7.55
CA PHE A 77 -30.26 -8.41 -6.16
C PHE A 77 -30.80 -6.97 -6.08
N TYR A 78 -30.15 -6.00 -6.74
CA TYR A 78 -30.59 -4.60 -6.67
C TYR A 78 -31.93 -4.36 -7.37
N THR A 79 -32.28 -5.12 -8.42
CA THR A 79 -33.62 -5.06 -9.02
C THR A 79 -34.70 -5.47 -8.02
N VAL A 80 -34.50 -6.59 -7.30
CA VAL A 80 -35.44 -7.05 -6.29
C VAL A 80 -35.48 -6.10 -5.09
N LEU A 81 -34.32 -5.59 -4.65
CA LEU A 81 -34.24 -4.60 -3.59
C LEU A 81 -35.03 -3.32 -3.97
N SER A 82 -34.86 -2.82 -5.18
CA SER A 82 -35.58 -1.63 -5.66
C SER A 82 -37.09 -1.87 -5.66
N ALA A 83 -37.54 -3.00 -6.21
CA ALA A 83 -38.95 -3.38 -6.22
C ALA A 83 -39.52 -3.54 -4.80
N HIS A 84 -38.75 -4.11 -3.87
CA HIS A 84 -39.14 -4.24 -2.46
C HIS A 84 -39.41 -2.88 -1.80
N PHE A 85 -38.66 -1.84 -2.18
CA PHE A 85 -38.89 -0.46 -1.72
C PHE A 85 -39.85 0.34 -2.60
N GLY A 86 -40.53 -0.29 -3.57
CA GLY A 86 -41.44 0.39 -4.51
C GLY A 86 -40.74 1.35 -5.46
N LEU A 87 -39.45 1.14 -5.71
CA LEU A 87 -38.62 1.96 -6.61
C LEU A 87 -38.43 1.24 -7.95
N ASN A 88 -38.49 2.02 -9.03
CA ASN A 88 -38.07 1.52 -10.35
C ASN A 88 -36.55 1.35 -10.37
N PHE A 89 -36.08 0.19 -10.83
CA PHE A 89 -34.66 -0.03 -11.03
C PHE A 89 -34.18 0.64 -12.33
N VAL A 90 -33.10 1.40 -12.25
CA VAL A 90 -32.45 2.04 -13.40
C VAL A 90 -30.99 1.60 -13.50
N ASN A 91 -30.55 1.35 -14.73
CA ASN A 91 -29.16 1.04 -15.05
C ASN A 91 -28.47 2.32 -15.55
N LEU A 92 -27.58 2.88 -14.72
CA LEU A 92 -26.92 4.16 -15.05
C LEU A 92 -25.84 4.03 -16.14
N LEU A 93 -25.42 2.82 -16.51
CA LEU A 93 -24.57 2.62 -17.69
C LEU A 93 -25.35 2.87 -18.99
N GLN A 94 -26.62 2.51 -19.01
CA GLN A 94 -27.50 2.70 -20.17
C GLN A 94 -28.16 4.08 -20.15
N GLN A 95 -28.50 4.58 -18.97
CA GLN A 95 -29.12 5.89 -18.75
C GLN A 95 -28.25 6.73 -17.82
N PRO A 96 -27.17 7.34 -18.34
CA PRO A 96 -26.20 8.07 -17.52
C PRO A 96 -26.84 9.25 -16.80
N ILE A 97 -26.21 9.65 -15.69
CA ILE A 97 -26.61 10.83 -14.93
C ILE A 97 -26.39 12.11 -15.74
N ASP A 98 -27.23 13.11 -15.51
CA ASP A 98 -27.06 14.47 -16.02
C ASP A 98 -25.87 15.14 -15.33
N PRO A 99 -24.78 15.44 -16.04
CA PRO A 99 -23.59 16.06 -15.46
C PRO A 99 -23.88 17.42 -14.80
N ALA A 100 -24.90 18.15 -15.25
CA ALA A 100 -25.24 19.46 -14.70
C ALA A 100 -25.79 19.39 -13.27
N LEU A 101 -26.27 18.22 -12.85
CA LEU A 101 -26.79 17.98 -11.50
C LEU A 101 -25.72 17.49 -10.53
N PHE A 102 -24.53 17.14 -11.03
CA PHE A 102 -23.43 16.66 -10.19
C PHE A 102 -22.77 17.83 -9.44
N GLU A 103 -22.66 17.69 -8.12
CA GLU A 103 -22.00 18.67 -7.26
C GLU A 103 -20.68 18.09 -6.74
N PRO A 104 -19.51 18.54 -7.24
CA PRO A 104 -18.21 17.98 -6.84
C PRO A 104 -17.93 18.07 -5.33
N ALA A 105 -18.42 19.13 -4.67
CA ALA A 105 -18.27 19.33 -3.24
C ALA A 105 -18.92 18.23 -2.38
N ARG A 106 -19.90 17.49 -2.94
CA ARG A 106 -20.63 16.43 -2.25
C ARG A 106 -20.18 15.02 -2.63
N LEU A 107 -19.06 14.89 -3.36
CA LEU A 107 -18.54 13.59 -3.79
C LEU A 107 -18.43 12.57 -2.66
N ALA A 108 -17.88 12.98 -1.51
CA ALA A 108 -17.74 12.11 -0.36
C ALA A 108 -19.09 11.65 0.21
N GLU A 109 -20.10 12.53 0.22
CA GLU A 109 -21.45 12.20 0.67
C GLU A 109 -22.12 11.23 -0.29
N TYR A 110 -22.02 11.47 -1.61
CA TYR A 110 -22.55 10.57 -2.64
C TYR A 110 -21.93 9.17 -2.55
N ALA A 111 -20.61 9.08 -2.38
CA ALA A 111 -19.89 7.81 -2.24
C ALA A 111 -20.27 7.07 -0.95
N GLN A 112 -20.39 7.78 0.18
CA GLN A 112 -20.72 7.16 1.47
C GLN A 112 -22.18 6.70 1.55
N ARG A 113 -23.12 7.46 0.98
CA ARG A 113 -24.56 7.19 1.03
C ARG A 113 -25.08 6.38 -0.16
N LEU A 114 -24.21 6.10 -1.14
CA LEU A 114 -24.55 5.40 -2.39
C LEU A 114 -25.77 6.02 -3.10
N VAL A 115 -25.70 7.34 -3.30
CA VAL A 115 -26.75 8.16 -3.92
C VAL A 115 -26.14 9.12 -4.94
N LEU A 116 -26.83 9.33 -6.06
CA LEU A 116 -26.46 10.29 -7.10
C LEU A 116 -27.66 11.05 -7.66
N PRO A 117 -27.53 12.37 -7.91
CA PRO A 117 -28.44 13.09 -8.78
C PRO A 117 -28.46 12.46 -10.18
N TRP A 118 -29.63 12.02 -10.63
CA TRP A 118 -29.76 11.33 -11.92
C TRP A 118 -30.24 12.26 -13.01
N ARG A 119 -31.43 12.84 -12.88
CA ARG A 119 -32.03 13.73 -13.88
C ARG A 119 -33.12 14.61 -13.28
N MET A 120 -33.51 15.63 -14.04
CA MET A 120 -34.76 16.38 -13.79
C MET A 120 -35.90 15.73 -14.56
N GLU A 121 -37.04 15.51 -13.89
CA GLU A 121 -38.23 14.92 -14.48
C GLU A 121 -39.46 15.71 -14.01
N GLU A 122 -40.21 16.31 -14.96
CA GLU A 122 -41.36 17.17 -14.66
C GLU A 122 -41.04 18.33 -13.70
N GLY A 123 -39.83 18.89 -13.79
CA GLY A 123 -39.36 19.97 -12.90
C GLY A 123 -38.94 19.51 -11.51
N ARG A 124 -38.88 18.20 -11.23
CA ARG A 124 -38.43 17.63 -9.96
C ARG A 124 -37.12 16.87 -10.13
N LEU A 125 -36.25 16.97 -9.13
CA LEU A 125 -35.01 16.20 -9.10
C LEU A 125 -35.30 14.73 -8.79
N VAL A 126 -34.70 13.82 -9.57
CA VAL A 126 -34.73 12.38 -9.32
C VAL A 126 -33.34 11.92 -8.89
N LEU A 127 -33.26 11.25 -7.73
CA LEU A 127 -32.03 10.67 -7.21
C LEU A 127 -32.01 9.15 -7.45
N ALA A 128 -30.89 8.63 -7.93
CA ALA A 128 -30.61 7.21 -7.97
C ALA A 128 -30.00 6.77 -6.63
N VAL A 129 -30.56 5.73 -6.01
CA VAL A 129 -30.11 5.19 -4.71
C VAL A 129 -29.83 3.69 -4.82
N ALA A 130 -28.68 3.24 -4.32
CA ALA A 130 -28.38 1.80 -4.22
C ALA A 130 -28.80 1.19 -2.88
N ASP A 131 -28.87 2.01 -1.84
CA ASP A 131 -29.22 1.61 -0.48
C ASP A 131 -30.44 2.42 0.01
N PRO A 132 -31.64 2.06 -0.46
CA PRO A 132 -32.86 2.75 -0.08
C PRO A 132 -33.16 2.54 1.40
N GLY A 133 -33.25 3.64 2.16
CA GLY A 133 -33.49 3.60 3.59
C GLY A 133 -33.93 4.94 4.15
N PRO A 134 -34.54 4.97 5.36
CA PRO A 134 -35.08 6.19 5.95
C PRO A 134 -34.03 7.31 6.08
N GLU A 135 -32.79 6.97 6.43
CA GLU A 135 -31.70 7.93 6.56
C GLU A 135 -31.31 8.57 5.21
N THR A 136 -31.20 7.76 4.15
CA THR A 136 -30.89 8.23 2.80
C THR A 136 -31.99 9.18 2.30
N PHE A 137 -33.26 8.82 2.51
CA PHE A 137 -34.39 9.65 2.10
C PHE A 137 -34.49 10.94 2.92
N ALA A 138 -34.27 10.89 4.23
CA ALA A 138 -34.28 12.06 5.09
C ALA A 138 -33.16 13.03 4.72
N TRP A 139 -31.94 12.53 4.50
CA TRP A 139 -30.81 13.33 4.02
C TRP A 139 -31.15 13.99 2.68
N ALA A 140 -31.62 13.22 1.70
CA ALA A 140 -31.93 13.73 0.37
C ALA A 140 -32.97 14.86 0.41
N ARG A 141 -34.02 14.69 1.22
CA ARG A 141 -35.05 15.72 1.39
C ARG A 141 -34.55 16.97 2.11
N ASN A 142 -33.64 16.80 3.07
CA ASN A 142 -33.01 17.94 3.75
C ASN A 142 -32.10 18.73 2.79
N GLN A 143 -31.42 18.04 1.86
CA GLN A 143 -30.50 18.68 0.91
C GLN A 143 -31.20 19.29 -0.30
N TYR A 144 -32.18 18.59 -0.88
CA TYR A 144 -32.79 18.94 -2.16
C TYR A 144 -34.27 19.36 -2.06
N GLY A 145 -34.84 19.38 -0.86
CA GLY A 145 -36.24 19.71 -0.62
C GLY A 145 -37.18 18.50 -0.61
N ALA A 146 -38.42 18.72 -0.18
CA ALA A 146 -39.40 17.65 0.04
C ALA A 146 -39.88 16.97 -1.26
N ASP A 147 -39.76 17.65 -2.41
CA ASP A 147 -40.30 17.20 -3.70
C ASP A 147 -39.36 16.29 -4.50
N VAL A 148 -38.21 15.91 -3.92
CA VAL A 148 -37.24 15.00 -4.55
C VAL A 148 -37.83 13.59 -4.72
N ARG A 149 -37.63 13.01 -5.90
CA ARG A 149 -38.06 11.65 -6.28
C ARG A 149 -36.89 10.68 -6.24
N PHE A 150 -37.18 9.38 -6.17
CA PHE A 150 -36.16 8.34 -6.06
C PHE A 150 -36.36 7.23 -7.09
N VAL A 151 -35.24 6.69 -7.56
CA VAL A 151 -35.16 5.43 -8.32
C VAL A 151 -34.08 4.55 -7.70
N GLY A 152 -34.27 3.24 -7.79
CA GLY A 152 -33.30 2.26 -7.31
C GLY A 152 -32.24 2.00 -8.37
N THR A 153 -31.00 1.76 -7.96
CA THR A 153 -29.92 1.37 -8.87
C THR A 153 -28.92 0.45 -8.16
N SER A 154 -27.87 0.02 -8.84
CA SER A 154 -26.83 -0.80 -8.21
C SER A 154 -25.75 0.06 -7.55
N LYS A 155 -25.08 -0.48 -6.52
CA LYS A 155 -23.89 0.17 -5.95
C LYS A 155 -22.82 0.42 -7.02
N PHE A 156 -22.63 -0.53 -7.92
CA PHE A 156 -21.69 -0.41 -9.04
C PHE A 156 -22.02 0.81 -9.91
N ASP A 157 -23.29 0.99 -10.27
CA ASP A 157 -23.74 2.13 -11.09
C ASP A 157 -23.43 3.48 -10.41
N ILE A 158 -23.62 3.56 -9.10
CA ILE A 158 -23.28 4.77 -8.33
C ILE A 158 -21.77 5.04 -8.34
N VAL A 159 -20.95 4.05 -7.98
CA VAL A 159 -19.50 4.21 -7.94
C VAL A 159 -18.93 4.47 -9.34
N TRP A 160 -19.50 3.86 -10.37
CA TRP A 160 -19.16 4.12 -11.77
C TRP A 160 -19.52 5.53 -12.21
N GLY A 161 -20.74 5.99 -11.88
CA GLY A 161 -21.19 7.35 -12.17
C GLY A 161 -20.31 8.39 -11.48
N LEU A 162 -19.91 8.14 -10.23
CA LEU A 162 -19.00 9.01 -9.48
C LEU A 162 -17.63 9.13 -10.14
N GLN A 163 -17.03 8.01 -10.56
CA GLN A 163 -15.76 8.04 -11.30
C GLN A 163 -15.91 8.91 -12.55
N GLN A 164 -16.89 8.64 -13.40
CA GLN A 164 -17.09 9.36 -14.67
C GLN A 164 -17.28 10.87 -14.50
N GLN A 165 -18.01 11.32 -13.48
CA GLN A 165 -18.25 12.76 -13.28
C GLN A 165 -17.13 13.48 -12.55
N ALA A 166 -16.38 12.77 -11.69
CA ALA A 166 -15.39 13.39 -10.83
C ALA A 166 -13.94 13.04 -11.20
N ASP A 167 -13.69 12.34 -12.30
CA ASP A 167 -12.37 11.87 -12.71
C ASP A 167 -11.30 12.96 -12.66
N ALA A 168 -11.63 14.16 -13.16
CA ALA A 168 -10.69 15.29 -13.14
C ALA A 168 -10.32 15.71 -11.71
N GLN A 169 -11.32 15.84 -10.83
CA GLN A 169 -11.12 16.23 -9.43
C GLN A 169 -10.39 15.13 -8.64
N LEU A 170 -10.85 13.88 -8.76
CA LEU A 170 -10.26 12.72 -8.08
C LEU A 170 -8.81 12.50 -8.52
N THR A 171 -8.51 12.66 -9.81
CA THR A 171 -7.14 12.57 -10.34
C THR A 171 -6.29 13.73 -9.82
N HIS A 172 -6.85 14.94 -9.77
CA HIS A 172 -6.16 16.09 -9.23
C HIS A 172 -5.82 15.89 -7.74
N ASP A 173 -6.77 15.45 -6.93
CA ASP A 173 -6.58 15.19 -5.51
C ASP A 173 -5.56 14.06 -5.29
N ALA A 174 -5.66 12.98 -6.06
CA ALA A 174 -4.73 11.86 -5.99
C ALA A 174 -3.26 12.26 -6.27
N LEU A 175 -3.06 13.32 -7.06
CA LEU A 175 -1.76 13.86 -7.43
C LEU A 175 -1.27 14.99 -6.52
N ASN A 176 -2.16 15.87 -6.08
CA ASN A 176 -1.77 17.19 -5.56
C ASN A 176 -2.12 17.42 -4.10
N LEU A 177 -3.00 16.63 -3.49
CA LEU A 177 -3.53 16.91 -2.16
C LEU A 177 -2.42 17.10 -1.10
N LEU A 178 -1.41 16.24 -1.10
CA LEU A 178 -0.24 16.37 -0.21
C LEU A 178 0.59 17.61 -0.55
N ALA A 179 0.88 17.84 -1.83
CA ALA A 179 1.74 18.95 -2.27
C ALA A 179 1.11 20.33 -2.02
N GLU A 180 -0.22 20.44 -2.06
CA GLU A 180 -0.95 21.68 -1.82
C GLU A 180 -1.08 22.03 -0.34
N HIS A 181 -1.22 21.01 0.52
CA HIS A 181 -1.43 21.20 1.96
C HIS A 181 -0.14 21.14 2.78
N ALA A 182 0.85 20.37 2.32
CA ALA A 182 2.13 20.14 2.99
C ALA A 182 3.27 20.02 1.96
N PRO A 183 3.57 21.10 1.20
CA PRO A 183 4.58 21.08 0.13
C PRO A 183 5.96 20.65 0.61
N GLU A 184 6.33 20.96 1.85
CA GLU A 184 7.57 20.56 2.50
C GLU A 184 7.74 19.04 2.61
N HIS A 185 6.63 18.31 2.59
CA HIS A 185 6.57 16.85 2.71
C HIS A 185 6.36 16.13 1.37
N SER A 186 6.08 16.85 0.27
CA SER A 186 5.93 16.23 -1.05
C SER A 186 7.22 16.24 -1.86
N ALA A 187 7.53 15.11 -2.47
CA ALA A 187 8.63 14.92 -3.38
C ALA A 187 8.38 15.45 -4.79
N LYS A 188 7.20 16.05 -5.06
CA LYS A 188 6.90 16.79 -6.31
C LYS A 188 8.00 17.79 -6.66
N GLN A 189 8.65 18.38 -5.65
CA GLN A 189 9.89 19.14 -5.80
C GLN A 189 11.05 18.48 -5.05
N VAL A 190 11.69 17.44 -5.59
CA VAL A 190 12.72 16.66 -4.86
C VAL A 190 13.75 17.53 -4.11
N VAL A 191 14.41 18.46 -4.80
CA VAL A 191 15.39 19.37 -4.21
C VAL A 191 14.93 20.80 -4.33
N THR A 192 14.95 21.53 -3.22
CA THR A 192 14.58 22.96 -3.19
C THR A 192 15.74 23.85 -3.65
N ARG A 193 15.44 25.06 -4.13
CA ARG A 193 16.48 26.05 -4.50
C ARG A 193 17.44 26.33 -3.33
N LYS A 194 16.93 26.39 -2.10
CA LYS A 194 17.75 26.58 -0.90
C LYS A 194 18.76 25.43 -0.72
N GLN A 195 18.30 24.19 -0.84
CA GLN A 195 19.17 23.02 -0.79
C GLN A 195 20.21 23.03 -1.92
N VAL A 196 19.83 23.36 -3.16
CA VAL A 196 20.78 23.47 -4.28
C VAL A 196 21.87 24.50 -3.95
N VAL A 197 21.49 25.70 -3.52
CA VAL A 197 22.46 26.74 -3.15
C VAL A 197 23.36 26.26 -2.02
N SER A 198 22.80 25.70 -0.94
CA SER A 198 23.58 25.17 0.18
C SER A 198 24.56 24.06 -0.25
N LEU A 199 24.11 23.10 -1.07
CA LEU A 199 24.94 22.01 -1.57
C LEU A 199 26.05 22.54 -2.49
N CYS A 200 25.75 23.47 -3.39
CA CYS A 200 26.73 24.11 -4.26
C CYS A 200 27.75 24.93 -3.46
N THR A 201 27.32 25.68 -2.44
CA THR A 201 28.22 26.42 -1.55
C THR A 201 29.14 25.48 -0.78
N VAL A 202 28.61 24.41 -0.18
CA VAL A 202 29.43 23.40 0.51
C VAL A 202 30.41 22.73 -0.45
N ALA A 203 29.98 22.35 -1.64
CA ALA A 203 30.84 21.74 -2.66
C ALA A 203 31.96 22.70 -3.11
N LEU A 204 31.65 23.98 -3.33
CA LEU A 204 32.63 25.00 -3.69
C LEU A 204 33.65 25.22 -2.56
N LEU A 205 33.20 25.36 -1.32
CA LEU A 205 34.08 25.53 -0.17
C LEU A 205 34.98 24.30 0.03
N LEU A 206 34.44 23.09 -0.17
CA LEU A 206 35.22 21.85 -0.10
C LEU A 206 36.26 21.79 -1.21
N LEU A 207 35.91 22.18 -2.44
CA LEU A 207 36.82 22.23 -3.57
C LEU A 207 37.95 23.25 -3.34
N LEU A 208 37.61 24.45 -2.85
CA LEU A 208 38.61 25.45 -2.47
C LEU A 208 39.53 24.93 -1.36
N ALA A 209 38.97 24.28 -0.33
CA ALA A 209 39.76 23.67 0.74
C ALA A 209 40.68 22.55 0.22
N LEU A 210 40.21 21.71 -0.72
CA LEU A 210 41.02 20.67 -1.36
C LEU A 210 42.16 21.24 -2.22
N LEU A 211 41.95 22.40 -2.87
CA LEU A 211 43.00 23.07 -3.64
C LEU A 211 44.09 23.68 -2.75
N ILE A 212 43.72 24.20 -1.57
CA ILE A 212 44.65 24.87 -0.65
C ILE A 212 45.32 23.86 0.29
N TRP A 213 44.56 22.89 0.82
CA TRP A 213 44.99 21.92 1.84
C TRP A 213 44.54 20.49 1.50
N PRO A 214 45.06 19.89 0.40
CA PRO A 214 44.56 18.61 -0.09
C PRO A 214 44.67 17.48 0.93
N VAL A 215 45.84 17.33 1.60
CA VAL A 215 46.07 16.22 2.54
C VAL A 215 45.20 16.35 3.80
N PRO A 216 45.20 17.47 4.56
CA PRO A 216 44.37 17.59 5.76
C PRO A 216 42.87 17.46 5.45
N VAL A 217 42.41 18.01 4.33
CA VAL A 217 40.99 17.93 3.94
C VAL A 217 40.58 16.51 3.58
N LEU A 218 41.42 15.76 2.84
CA LEU A 218 41.15 14.34 2.56
C LEU A 218 41.13 13.49 3.82
N ILE A 219 42.05 13.73 4.77
CA ILE A 219 42.04 13.07 6.09
C ILE A 219 40.73 13.40 6.83
N ALA A 220 40.29 14.66 6.81
CA ALA A 220 39.05 15.08 7.47
C ALA A 220 37.81 14.43 6.83
N ILE A 221 37.71 14.41 5.50
CA ILE A 221 36.63 13.73 4.77
C ILE A 221 36.59 12.24 5.14
N ASN A 222 37.73 11.56 5.06
CA ASN A 222 37.83 10.14 5.38
C ASN A 222 37.53 9.86 6.85
N SER A 223 37.90 10.76 7.77
CA SER A 223 37.51 10.66 9.18
C SER A 223 36.00 10.77 9.37
N VAL A 224 35.35 11.74 8.71
CA VAL A 224 33.88 11.89 8.75
C VAL A 224 33.18 10.66 8.17
N VAL A 225 33.66 10.15 7.03
CA VAL A 225 33.17 8.92 6.41
C VAL A 225 33.33 7.73 7.36
N GLY A 226 34.52 7.54 7.93
CA GLY A 226 34.81 6.44 8.84
C GLY A 226 33.93 6.47 10.10
N ILE A 227 33.72 7.65 10.69
CA ILE A 227 32.82 7.84 11.84
C ILE A 227 31.36 7.56 11.44
N ALA A 228 30.92 8.03 10.27
CA ALA A 228 29.56 7.78 9.78
C ALA A 228 29.30 6.29 9.52
N PHE A 229 30.29 5.55 9.00
CA PHE A 229 30.23 4.09 8.86
C PHE A 229 30.09 3.40 10.22
N VAL A 230 30.95 3.76 11.19
CA VAL A 230 30.85 3.21 12.55
C VAL A 230 29.50 3.51 13.16
N ALA A 231 28.99 4.74 13.06
CA ALA A 231 27.69 5.12 13.61
C ALA A 231 26.54 4.34 12.95
N THR A 232 26.60 4.14 11.64
CA THR A 232 25.61 3.35 10.88
C THR A 232 25.62 1.88 11.30
N PHE A 233 26.79 1.27 11.39
CA PHE A 233 26.91 -0.12 11.84
C PHE A 233 26.56 -0.29 13.32
N ALA A 234 26.94 0.66 14.17
CA ALA A 234 26.59 0.66 15.58
C ALA A 234 25.07 0.77 15.78
N LEU A 235 24.38 1.60 15.00
CA LEU A 235 22.91 1.64 15.01
C LEU A 235 22.33 0.30 14.57
N LYS A 236 22.75 -0.25 13.42
CA LYS A 236 22.24 -1.55 12.93
C LYS A 236 22.52 -2.68 13.93
N PHE A 237 23.67 -2.68 14.58
CA PHE A 237 24.00 -3.60 15.68
C PHE A 237 23.06 -3.43 16.86
N ALA A 238 22.85 -2.20 17.32
CA ALA A 238 21.96 -1.91 18.44
C ALA A 238 20.51 -2.32 18.10
N LEU A 239 20.05 -2.08 16.88
CA LEU A 239 18.74 -2.49 16.40
C LEU A 239 18.61 -4.01 16.36
N ALA A 240 19.58 -4.73 15.79
CA ALA A 240 19.54 -6.18 15.76
C ALA A 240 19.60 -6.80 17.17
N TRP A 241 20.46 -6.28 18.04
CA TRP A 241 20.57 -6.72 19.42
C TRP A 241 19.26 -6.49 20.19
N LEU A 242 18.63 -5.33 20.00
CA LEU A 242 17.38 -4.98 20.64
C LEU A 242 16.23 -5.84 20.08
N GLY A 243 16.12 -5.98 18.76
CA GLY A 243 15.10 -6.79 18.07
C GLY A 243 15.22 -8.29 18.35
N ALA A 244 16.42 -8.79 18.65
CA ALA A 244 16.63 -10.17 19.08
C ALA A 244 15.97 -10.46 20.45
N ARG A 245 15.79 -9.45 21.29
CA ARG A 245 15.11 -9.60 22.58
C ARG A 245 13.62 -9.79 22.33
N ARG A 246 13.07 -10.95 22.75
CA ARG A 246 11.69 -11.43 22.50
C ARG A 246 10.53 -10.53 23.02
N ARG A 247 10.75 -9.27 23.39
CA ARG A 247 9.79 -8.41 24.10
C ARG A 247 9.20 -7.27 23.27
N ILE A 248 9.50 -7.18 21.98
CA ILE A 248 9.30 -5.91 21.23
C ILE A 248 8.19 -5.96 20.17
N GLU A 249 7.51 -7.10 20.00
CA GLU A 249 6.42 -7.21 19.04
C GLU A 249 5.07 -7.04 19.75
N ILE A 250 4.07 -6.42 19.10
CA ILE A 250 2.68 -6.63 19.51
C ILE A 250 2.36 -8.08 19.17
N LYS A 251 2.61 -8.96 20.13
CA LYS A 251 2.30 -10.38 19.97
C LYS A 251 0.80 -10.55 20.14
N VAL A 252 0.14 -10.86 19.04
CA VAL A 252 -1.23 -11.37 19.03
C VAL A 252 -1.13 -12.89 19.02
N THR A 253 -1.72 -13.52 20.03
CA THR A 253 -1.78 -14.97 20.15
C THR A 253 -3.01 -15.52 19.43
N ASP A 254 -2.97 -16.79 19.05
CA ASP A 254 -4.10 -17.45 18.37
C ASP A 254 -5.36 -17.46 19.24
N ALA A 255 -5.19 -17.57 20.56
CA ALA A 255 -6.28 -17.45 21.52
C ALA A 255 -6.95 -16.06 21.48
N GLU A 256 -6.17 -14.99 21.29
CA GLU A 256 -6.72 -13.63 21.18
C GLU A 256 -7.40 -13.40 19.84
N VAL A 257 -6.91 -14.00 18.75
CA VAL A 257 -7.60 -14.01 17.45
C VAL A 257 -8.92 -14.75 17.57
N ALA A 258 -8.93 -15.94 18.18
CA ALA A 258 -10.12 -16.76 18.38
C ALA A 258 -11.14 -16.12 19.34
N ALA A 259 -10.68 -15.26 20.26
CA ALA A 259 -11.54 -14.51 21.17
C ALA A 259 -12.22 -13.30 20.50
N LEU A 260 -11.82 -12.89 19.29
CA LEU A 260 -12.51 -11.84 18.55
C LEU A 260 -13.87 -12.36 18.07
N SER A 261 -14.95 -11.70 18.51
CA SER A 261 -16.27 -11.92 17.93
C SER A 261 -16.33 -11.29 16.53
N ASP A 262 -16.81 -12.05 15.55
CA ASP A 262 -17.03 -11.58 14.19
C ASP A 262 -18.02 -10.39 14.16
N GLU A 263 -18.92 -10.29 15.14
CA GLU A 263 -19.89 -9.19 15.29
C GLU A 263 -19.20 -7.84 15.51
N ASP A 264 -18.09 -7.83 16.26
CA ASP A 264 -17.38 -6.61 16.67
C ASP A 264 -16.29 -6.19 15.68
N LEU A 265 -16.03 -7.00 14.65
CA LEU A 265 -15.04 -6.67 13.64
C LEU A 265 -15.51 -5.47 12.80
N PRO A 266 -14.63 -4.50 12.50
CA PRO A 266 -14.98 -3.35 11.66
C PRO A 266 -15.09 -3.74 10.18
N VAL A 267 -15.64 -2.86 9.35
CA VAL A 267 -15.43 -2.97 7.89
C VAL A 267 -13.95 -2.74 7.58
N TYR A 268 -13.37 -3.57 6.73
CA TYR A 268 -11.96 -3.56 6.38
C TYR A 268 -11.81 -3.35 4.86
N THR A 269 -11.18 -2.25 4.46
CA THR A 269 -10.86 -1.99 3.05
C THR A 269 -9.52 -2.63 2.69
N VAL A 270 -9.48 -3.36 1.58
CA VAL A 270 -8.26 -3.93 1.01
C VAL A 270 -8.04 -3.29 -0.36
N LEU A 271 -7.00 -2.49 -0.52
CA LEU A 271 -6.61 -1.95 -1.81
C LEU A 271 -5.64 -2.91 -2.50
N VAL A 272 -5.95 -3.29 -3.74
CA VAL A 272 -5.07 -4.13 -4.56
C VAL A 272 -4.80 -3.43 -5.88
N PRO A 273 -3.71 -2.64 -5.98
CA PRO A 273 -3.30 -2.02 -7.23
C PRO A 273 -2.68 -3.06 -8.17
N MET A 274 -3.13 -3.09 -9.42
CA MET A 274 -2.61 -4.00 -10.44
C MET A 274 -2.45 -3.28 -11.78
N TYR A 275 -1.42 -3.65 -12.54
CA TYR A 275 -1.20 -3.10 -13.87
C TYR A 275 -0.50 -4.09 -14.80
N LYS A 276 -1.21 -4.53 -15.83
CA LYS A 276 -0.79 -5.49 -16.87
C LYS A 276 -0.42 -6.85 -16.31
N GLU A 277 -1.25 -7.38 -15.42
CA GLU A 277 -1.04 -8.64 -14.69
C GLU A 277 -2.34 -9.49 -14.62
N PRO A 278 -3.02 -9.75 -15.75
CA PRO A 278 -4.28 -10.50 -15.77
C PRO A 278 -4.13 -11.92 -15.19
N ASP A 279 -2.95 -12.51 -15.37
CA ASP A 279 -2.63 -13.88 -15.01
C ASP A 279 -2.57 -14.12 -13.49
N VAL A 280 -2.36 -13.07 -12.71
CA VAL A 280 -2.24 -13.14 -11.25
C VAL A 280 -3.63 -13.05 -10.59
N LEU A 281 -4.62 -12.53 -11.31
CA LEU A 281 -5.94 -12.22 -10.77
C LEU A 281 -6.68 -13.41 -10.14
N PRO A 282 -6.69 -14.63 -10.72
CA PRO A 282 -7.33 -15.79 -10.08
C PRO A 282 -6.64 -16.18 -8.76
N ILE A 283 -5.30 -16.13 -8.72
CA ILE A 283 -4.49 -16.43 -7.54
C ILE A 283 -4.81 -15.43 -6.43
N LEU A 284 -4.82 -14.14 -6.76
CA LEU A 284 -5.17 -13.05 -5.85
C LEU A 284 -6.58 -13.22 -5.30
N ALA A 285 -7.57 -13.43 -6.17
CA ALA A 285 -8.97 -13.59 -5.74
C ALA A 285 -9.12 -14.76 -4.77
N ASN A 286 -8.46 -15.89 -5.04
CA ASN A 286 -8.45 -17.04 -4.14
C ASN A 286 -7.70 -16.77 -2.83
N ALA A 287 -6.60 -16.01 -2.85
CA ALA A 287 -5.90 -15.62 -1.64
C ALA A 287 -6.78 -14.73 -0.73
N LEU A 288 -7.48 -13.75 -1.31
CA LEU A 288 -8.35 -12.85 -0.55
C LEU A 288 -9.60 -13.54 -0.02
N ARG A 289 -10.13 -14.54 -0.73
CA ARG A 289 -11.23 -15.39 -0.23
C ARG A 289 -10.84 -16.26 0.97
N ARG A 290 -9.54 -16.60 1.10
CA ARG A 290 -9.02 -17.41 2.21
C ARG A 290 -8.76 -16.60 3.49
N LEU A 291 -8.89 -15.28 3.45
CA LEU A 291 -8.78 -14.45 4.65
C LEU A 291 -9.89 -14.83 5.64
N ASP A 292 -9.49 -15.13 6.88
CA ASP A 292 -10.40 -15.36 8.00
C ASP A 292 -10.98 -14.01 8.46
N TYR A 293 -11.96 -13.52 7.71
CA TYR A 293 -12.70 -12.30 8.01
C TYR A 293 -14.12 -12.38 7.43
N PRO A 294 -15.15 -11.84 8.10
CA PRO A 294 -16.51 -11.79 7.56
C PRO A 294 -16.54 -11.11 6.18
N THR A 295 -16.96 -11.84 5.15
CA THR A 295 -16.95 -11.33 3.76
C THR A 295 -17.89 -10.14 3.56
N SER A 296 -18.99 -10.06 4.33
CA SER A 296 -19.87 -8.89 4.38
C SER A 296 -19.19 -7.62 4.92
N LYS A 297 -18.06 -7.77 5.63
CA LYS A 297 -17.27 -6.68 6.20
C LYS A 297 -15.94 -6.45 5.45
N LEU A 298 -15.69 -7.20 4.38
CA LEU A 298 -14.57 -6.95 3.48
C LEU A 298 -14.98 -5.98 2.37
N ASP A 299 -14.11 -5.04 2.08
CA ASP A 299 -14.27 -4.04 1.03
C ASP A 299 -13.02 -4.05 0.14
N VAL A 300 -12.96 -5.00 -0.79
CA VAL A 300 -11.80 -5.19 -1.68
C VAL A 300 -11.93 -4.28 -2.88
N LYS A 301 -10.93 -3.41 -3.10
CA LYS A 301 -10.83 -2.55 -4.27
C LYS A 301 -9.74 -3.06 -5.19
N LEU A 302 -10.14 -3.58 -6.36
CA LEU A 302 -9.21 -3.88 -7.44
C LEU A 302 -8.94 -2.57 -8.19
N VAL A 303 -7.75 -2.01 -8.00
CA VAL A 303 -7.40 -0.69 -8.54
C VAL A 303 -6.64 -0.87 -9.84
N LEU A 304 -7.32 -0.64 -10.96
CA LEU A 304 -6.85 -0.91 -12.31
C LEU A 304 -6.70 0.39 -13.11
N GLU A 305 -5.59 0.58 -13.80
CA GLU A 305 -5.44 1.72 -14.71
C GLU A 305 -6.41 1.58 -15.89
N ALA A 306 -7.05 2.68 -16.30
CA ALA A 306 -8.13 2.64 -17.29
C ALA A 306 -7.69 2.17 -18.69
N ASP A 307 -6.38 2.21 -18.98
CA ASP A 307 -5.76 1.72 -20.21
C ASP A 307 -5.31 0.25 -20.16
N ASP A 308 -5.51 -0.43 -19.02
CA ASP A 308 -5.24 -1.85 -18.82
C ASP A 308 -6.50 -2.69 -19.13
N THR A 309 -6.94 -2.65 -20.38
CA THR A 309 -8.15 -3.33 -20.83
C THR A 309 -8.09 -4.84 -20.62
N GLU A 310 -6.91 -5.45 -20.76
CA GLU A 310 -6.70 -6.88 -20.60
C GLU A 310 -7.03 -7.34 -19.16
N THR A 311 -6.45 -6.68 -18.16
CA THR A 311 -6.71 -7.02 -16.74
C THR A 311 -8.15 -6.68 -16.34
N ILE A 312 -8.73 -5.60 -16.87
CA ILE A 312 -10.13 -5.24 -16.61
C ILE A 312 -11.10 -6.30 -17.14
N GLU A 313 -10.91 -6.76 -18.38
CA GLU A 313 -11.79 -7.78 -18.95
C GLU A 313 -11.59 -9.14 -18.27
N ALA A 314 -10.36 -9.50 -17.87
CA ALA A 314 -10.11 -10.68 -17.04
C ALA A 314 -10.87 -10.60 -15.70
N ALA A 315 -10.88 -9.44 -15.04
CA ALA A 315 -11.61 -9.26 -13.78
C ALA A 315 -13.13 -9.34 -13.93
N LYS A 316 -13.67 -8.84 -15.03
CA LYS A 316 -15.10 -9.01 -15.34
C LYS A 316 -15.44 -10.47 -15.63
N ALA A 317 -14.59 -11.17 -16.39
CA ALA A 317 -14.80 -12.56 -16.77
C ALA A 317 -14.79 -13.52 -15.56
N LEU A 318 -14.04 -13.20 -14.50
CA LEU A 318 -14.00 -14.00 -13.28
C LEU A 318 -15.31 -14.03 -12.48
N GLY A 319 -16.27 -13.12 -12.76
CA GLY A 319 -17.54 -13.09 -12.05
C GLY A 319 -17.39 -12.95 -10.53
N LEU A 320 -16.48 -12.07 -10.11
CA LEU A 320 -16.13 -11.89 -8.70
C LEU A 320 -17.34 -11.50 -7.83
N GLU A 321 -17.30 -11.93 -6.58
CA GLU A 321 -18.31 -11.63 -5.56
C GLU A 321 -18.39 -10.12 -5.30
N ALA A 322 -19.53 -9.62 -4.79
CA ALA A 322 -19.78 -8.18 -4.70
C ALA A 322 -18.90 -7.42 -3.69
N PHE A 323 -18.14 -8.13 -2.85
CA PHE A 323 -17.15 -7.53 -1.97
C PHE A 323 -15.85 -7.14 -2.72
N PHE A 324 -15.69 -7.61 -3.97
CA PHE A 324 -14.71 -7.08 -4.93
C PHE A 324 -15.32 -5.95 -5.75
N GLU A 325 -14.63 -4.82 -5.82
CA GLU A 325 -15.05 -3.66 -6.58
C GLU A 325 -13.91 -3.16 -7.46
N ILE A 326 -14.16 -3.03 -8.76
CA ILE A 326 -13.18 -2.52 -9.72
C ILE A 326 -13.22 -0.99 -9.68
N ILE A 327 -12.08 -0.39 -9.37
CA ILE A 327 -11.84 1.06 -9.47
C ILE A 327 -10.97 1.30 -10.68
N ARG A 328 -11.47 2.06 -11.66
CA ARG A 328 -10.75 2.40 -12.89
C ARG A 328 -10.07 3.76 -12.72
N VAL A 329 -8.74 3.75 -12.63
CA VAL A 329 -7.94 4.96 -12.44
C VAL A 329 -7.69 5.62 -13.81
N PRO A 330 -8.07 6.90 -14.00
CA PRO A 330 -7.82 7.60 -15.24
C PRO A 330 -6.31 7.73 -15.56
N PRO A 331 -5.96 7.81 -16.85
CA PRO A 331 -4.57 8.00 -17.26
C PRO A 331 -4.07 9.38 -16.81
N SER A 332 -2.96 9.40 -16.07
CA SER A 332 -2.30 10.62 -15.63
C SER A 332 -0.81 10.36 -15.35
N GLN A 333 -0.03 11.44 -15.20
CA GLN A 333 1.39 11.36 -14.84
C GLN A 333 1.66 12.03 -13.49
N PRO A 334 2.48 11.43 -12.62
CA PRO A 334 3.14 10.12 -12.79
C PRO A 334 2.14 8.95 -12.67
N LYS A 335 2.35 7.91 -13.48
CA LYS A 335 1.60 6.65 -13.37
C LYS A 335 2.27 5.74 -12.33
N THR A 336 1.81 5.81 -11.09
CA THR A 336 2.43 5.12 -9.94
C THR A 336 1.39 4.45 -9.04
N LYS A 337 1.82 3.42 -8.29
CA LYS A 337 1.04 2.74 -7.24
C LYS A 337 0.41 3.74 -6.24
N PRO A 338 1.16 4.68 -5.63
CA PRO A 338 0.58 5.67 -4.72
C PRO A 338 -0.53 6.52 -5.34
N LYS A 339 -0.38 6.95 -6.61
CA LYS A 339 -1.44 7.71 -7.32
C LYS A 339 -2.72 6.89 -7.42
N ALA A 340 -2.60 5.63 -7.84
CA ALA A 340 -3.73 4.72 -7.97
C ALA A 340 -4.41 4.48 -6.61
N CYS A 341 -3.63 4.21 -5.56
CA CYS A 341 -4.14 4.04 -4.21
C CYS A 341 -4.82 5.31 -3.67
N ASN A 342 -4.27 6.50 -3.90
CA ASN A 342 -4.88 7.77 -3.49
C ASN A 342 -6.22 8.01 -4.20
N TYR A 343 -6.34 7.68 -5.49
CA TYR A 343 -7.61 7.76 -6.22
C TYR A 343 -8.63 6.80 -5.61
N ALA A 344 -8.25 5.54 -5.38
CA ALA A 344 -9.12 4.52 -4.81
C ALA A 344 -9.53 4.79 -3.35
N LEU A 345 -8.72 5.53 -2.59
CA LEU A 345 -8.97 5.88 -1.18
C LEU A 345 -10.29 6.63 -0.95
N GLN A 346 -10.78 7.34 -1.98
CA GLN A 346 -12.06 8.06 -1.93
C GLN A 346 -13.25 7.12 -1.88
N PHE A 347 -13.09 5.89 -2.36
CA PHE A 347 -14.13 4.85 -2.37
C PHE A 347 -13.98 3.84 -1.21
N ALA A 348 -12.97 4.01 -0.36
CA ALA A 348 -12.73 3.15 0.80
C ALA A 348 -13.80 3.35 1.88
N ARG A 349 -14.43 2.25 2.32
CA ARG A 349 -15.55 2.25 3.29
C ARG A 349 -15.15 1.75 4.68
N GLY A 350 -14.00 1.11 4.81
CA GLY A 350 -13.54 0.51 6.05
C GLY A 350 -13.17 1.52 7.14
N GLN A 351 -13.22 1.10 8.40
CA GLN A 351 -12.54 1.84 9.48
C GLN A 351 -11.03 1.59 9.44
N MET A 352 -10.64 0.44 8.87
CA MET A 352 -9.26 0.05 8.64
C MET A 352 -9.02 -0.16 7.15
N LEU A 353 -7.78 0.07 6.72
CA LEU A 353 -7.36 -0.11 5.34
C LEU A 353 -6.03 -0.86 5.30
N THR A 354 -5.87 -1.79 4.36
CA THR A 354 -4.57 -2.38 4.02
C THR A 354 -4.33 -2.32 2.52
N ILE A 355 -3.07 -2.38 2.12
CA ILE A 355 -2.67 -2.59 0.73
C ILE A 355 -2.08 -3.99 0.62
N TYR A 356 -2.48 -4.73 -0.42
CA TYR A 356 -1.80 -5.94 -0.88
C TYR A 356 -1.37 -5.77 -2.32
N ASP A 357 -0.15 -6.19 -2.65
CA ASP A 357 0.27 -6.38 -4.04
C ASP A 357 -0.39 -7.64 -4.63
N ALA A 358 -0.42 -7.74 -5.96
CA ALA A 358 -1.19 -8.76 -6.65
C ALA A 358 -0.72 -10.19 -6.31
N GLU A 359 0.59 -10.36 -6.11
CA GLU A 359 1.26 -11.62 -5.82
C GLU A 359 1.31 -11.99 -4.32
N ASP A 360 0.79 -11.12 -3.45
CA ASP A 360 0.90 -11.28 -2.01
C ASP A 360 0.06 -12.43 -1.48
N LYS A 361 0.65 -13.17 -0.54
CA LYS A 361 0.00 -14.26 0.19
C LYS A 361 0.03 -13.94 1.70
N PRO A 362 -0.88 -13.09 2.18
CA PRO A 362 -1.02 -12.85 3.61
C PRO A 362 -1.48 -14.13 4.32
N GLU A 363 -1.02 -14.35 5.56
CA GLU A 363 -1.60 -15.37 6.42
C GLU A 363 -3.12 -15.14 6.59
N PRO A 364 -3.95 -16.19 6.61
CA PRO A 364 -5.41 -16.08 6.65
C PRO A 364 -5.96 -15.16 7.76
N ASP A 365 -5.36 -15.20 8.94
CA ASP A 365 -5.83 -14.45 10.12
C ASP A 365 -5.21 -13.04 10.26
N GLN A 366 -4.44 -12.59 9.26
CA GLN A 366 -3.68 -11.34 9.33
C GLN A 366 -4.56 -10.11 9.60
N LEU A 367 -5.75 -10.02 9.00
CA LEU A 367 -6.68 -8.90 9.24
C LEU A 367 -7.18 -8.89 10.70
N LYS A 368 -7.54 -10.05 11.24
CA LYS A 368 -7.93 -10.18 12.66
C LYS A 368 -6.76 -9.86 13.59
N ARG A 369 -5.54 -10.30 13.27
CA ARG A 369 -4.33 -9.93 14.02
C ARG A 369 -4.08 -8.44 14.01
N ALA A 370 -4.24 -7.76 12.88
CA ALA A 370 -4.13 -6.30 12.79
C ALA A 370 -5.18 -5.60 13.65
N VAL A 371 -6.45 -6.05 13.61
CA VAL A 371 -7.53 -5.53 14.48
C VAL A 371 -7.17 -5.69 15.96
N ALA A 372 -6.76 -6.89 16.39
CA ALA A 372 -6.36 -7.15 17.76
C ALA A 372 -5.15 -6.29 18.17
N ALA A 373 -4.17 -6.13 17.28
CA ALA A 373 -3.00 -5.31 17.55
C ALA A 373 -3.35 -3.82 17.69
N PHE A 374 -4.28 -3.28 16.89
CA PHE A 374 -4.79 -1.93 17.05
C PHE A 374 -5.57 -1.74 18.35
N ARG A 375 -6.35 -2.74 18.79
CA ARG A 375 -7.09 -2.71 20.06
C ARG A 375 -6.16 -2.73 21.28
N LYS A 376 -5.02 -3.41 21.18
CA LYS A 376 -3.97 -3.43 22.23
C LYS A 376 -3.10 -2.17 22.24
N SER A 377 -3.08 -1.44 21.14
CA SER A 377 -2.21 -0.28 20.95
C SER A 377 -2.85 1.01 21.48
N PRO A 378 -2.03 1.99 21.88
CA PRO A 378 -2.56 3.33 22.15
C PRO A 378 -3.13 3.96 20.88
N ALA A 379 -4.00 4.96 21.05
CA ALA A 379 -4.70 5.63 19.96
C ALA A 379 -3.79 6.38 18.97
N ASP A 380 -2.53 6.65 19.35
CA ASP A 380 -1.52 7.28 18.51
C ASP A 380 -0.86 6.30 17.51
N VAL A 381 -1.12 4.99 17.60
CA VAL A 381 -0.67 4.02 16.59
C VAL A 381 -1.57 4.12 15.36
N ALA A 382 -0.99 4.69 14.30
CA ALA A 382 -1.67 4.96 13.03
C ALA A 382 -1.54 3.82 12.03
N CYS A 383 -0.43 3.09 12.08
CA CYS A 383 -0.12 2.01 11.16
C CYS A 383 0.45 0.80 11.91
N ILE A 384 0.04 -0.38 11.49
CA ILE A 384 0.60 -1.66 11.90
C ILE A 384 1.15 -2.35 10.66
N GLN A 385 2.45 -2.60 10.65
CA GLN A 385 3.16 -3.34 9.61
C GLN A 385 3.11 -4.84 9.92
N ALA A 386 2.58 -5.65 9.00
CA ALA A 386 2.83 -7.09 9.02
C ALA A 386 4.22 -7.39 8.44
N ARG A 387 4.82 -8.51 8.81
CA ARG A 387 6.13 -8.91 8.32
C ARG A 387 6.03 -9.39 6.88
N LEU A 388 7.08 -9.20 6.11
CA LEU A 388 7.18 -9.73 4.76
C LEU A 388 8.27 -10.79 4.70
N ASN A 389 8.05 -11.84 3.92
CA ASN A 389 9.07 -12.82 3.56
C ASN A 389 8.71 -13.48 2.22
N TYR A 390 9.48 -14.46 1.77
CA TYR A 390 9.34 -15.01 0.42
C TYR A 390 8.94 -16.47 0.42
N TYR A 391 7.99 -16.84 -0.45
CA TYR A 391 7.59 -18.25 -0.60
C TYR A 391 8.58 -19.06 -1.45
N ASN A 392 9.38 -18.42 -2.32
CA ASN A 392 10.39 -19.06 -3.17
C ASN A 392 11.83 -18.91 -2.62
N ALA A 393 11.98 -18.93 -1.30
CA ALA A 393 13.25 -18.68 -0.61
C ALA A 393 14.43 -19.54 -1.13
N ASP A 394 14.18 -20.80 -1.48
CA ASP A 394 15.20 -21.77 -1.88
C ASP A 394 15.50 -21.83 -3.39
N GLU A 395 14.86 -21.00 -4.21
CA GLU A 395 14.93 -21.13 -5.68
C GLU A 395 16.33 -20.89 -6.27
N ASN A 396 17.05 -19.86 -5.82
CA ASN A 396 18.44 -19.62 -6.25
C ASN A 396 19.24 -18.80 -5.21
N TRP A 397 20.48 -18.42 -5.53
CA TRP A 397 21.32 -17.68 -4.58
C TRP A 397 20.69 -16.34 -4.18
N LEU A 398 20.04 -15.64 -5.12
CA LEU A 398 19.45 -14.34 -4.90
C LEU A 398 18.21 -14.40 -4.00
N THR A 399 17.33 -15.39 -4.20
CA THR A 399 16.14 -15.57 -3.34
C THR A 399 16.52 -15.88 -1.89
N ARG A 400 17.62 -16.60 -1.69
CA ARG A 400 18.17 -16.85 -0.34
C ARG A 400 18.66 -15.58 0.33
N MET A 401 19.38 -14.71 -0.41
CA MET A 401 19.83 -13.41 0.11
C MET A 401 18.66 -12.52 0.50
N PHE A 402 17.64 -12.44 -0.36
CA PHE A 402 16.39 -11.74 -0.06
C PHE A 402 15.73 -12.21 1.22
N THR A 403 15.54 -13.52 1.35
CA THR A 403 14.89 -14.14 2.52
C THR A 403 15.59 -13.77 3.82
N LEU A 404 16.93 -13.85 3.83
CA LEU A 404 17.73 -13.50 4.99
C LEU A 404 17.68 -12.00 5.30
N GLU A 405 17.76 -11.15 4.27
CA GLU A 405 17.68 -9.70 4.42
C GLU A 405 16.30 -9.24 4.93
N TYR A 406 15.21 -9.77 4.39
CA TYR A 406 13.85 -9.46 4.84
C TYR A 406 13.61 -9.95 6.27
N THR A 407 14.17 -11.11 6.64
CA THR A 407 14.13 -11.58 8.02
C THR A 407 14.86 -10.60 8.95
N LEU A 408 16.05 -10.09 8.58
CA LEU A 408 16.71 -9.02 9.35
C LEU A 408 15.86 -7.76 9.44
N TRP A 409 15.25 -7.36 8.34
CA TRP A 409 14.45 -6.15 8.28
C TRP A 409 13.21 -6.23 9.18
N PHE A 410 12.34 -7.21 8.94
CA PHE A 410 11.02 -7.31 9.57
C PHE A 410 11.06 -7.94 10.97
N ASP A 411 11.97 -8.87 11.26
CA ASP A 411 12.02 -9.58 12.53
C ASP A 411 13.03 -8.99 13.54
N PHE A 412 13.93 -8.10 13.09
CA PHE A 412 14.90 -7.45 13.96
C PHE A 412 14.82 -5.92 13.91
N TYR A 413 14.97 -5.31 12.73
CA TYR A 413 15.10 -3.85 12.65
C TYR A 413 13.80 -3.11 12.94
N LEU A 414 12.68 -3.45 12.27
CA LEU A 414 11.43 -2.71 12.45
C LEU A 414 10.91 -2.72 13.90
N PRO A 415 10.88 -3.86 14.63
CA PRO A 415 10.48 -3.87 16.03
C PRO A 415 11.41 -2.99 16.89
N ALA A 416 12.73 -3.04 16.65
CA ALA A 416 13.68 -2.22 17.39
C ALA A 416 13.51 -0.72 17.11
N LEU A 417 13.21 -0.32 15.86
CA LEU A 417 12.91 1.06 15.49
C LEU A 417 11.66 1.57 16.22
N GLU A 418 10.59 0.76 16.30
CA GLU A 418 9.38 1.07 17.05
C GLU A 418 9.71 1.39 18.51
N THR A 419 10.48 0.51 19.18
CA THR A 419 10.86 0.70 20.59
C THR A 419 11.67 1.97 20.82
N LEU A 420 12.57 2.30 19.89
CA LEU A 420 13.42 3.48 19.99
C LEU A 420 12.71 4.76 19.54
N ARG A 421 11.47 4.67 19.05
CA ARG A 421 10.70 5.76 18.43
C ARG A 421 11.47 6.42 17.28
N ILE A 422 12.18 5.60 16.51
CA ILE A 422 12.84 6.05 15.28
C ILE A 422 11.82 5.92 14.14
N PRO A 423 11.73 6.89 13.21
CA PRO A 423 10.88 6.76 12.03
C PRO A 423 11.07 5.41 11.35
N ILE A 424 9.97 4.67 11.20
CA ILE A 424 9.97 3.36 10.55
C ILE A 424 9.68 3.57 9.06
N PRO A 425 10.62 3.26 8.16
CA PRO A 425 10.28 3.11 6.76
C PRO A 425 9.39 1.87 6.60
N LEU A 426 8.12 2.09 6.24
CA LEU A 426 7.15 1.02 6.01
C LEU A 426 7.63 0.13 4.84
N GLY A 427 7.28 -1.15 4.87
CA GLY A 427 7.41 -2.04 3.71
C GLY A 427 6.14 -1.95 2.89
N GLY A 428 6.24 -1.62 1.60
CA GLY A 428 5.14 -1.13 0.75
C GLY A 428 3.91 -2.01 0.52
N THR A 429 3.76 -3.10 1.27
CA THR A 429 2.54 -3.90 1.35
C THR A 429 2.30 -4.37 2.79
N SER A 430 1.08 -4.86 3.06
CA SER A 430 0.62 -5.31 4.38
C SER A 430 0.81 -4.24 5.46
N ASN A 431 0.62 -2.99 5.06
CA ASN A 431 0.50 -1.84 5.94
C ASN A 431 -0.97 -1.68 6.32
N HIS A 432 -1.30 -1.96 7.58
CA HIS A 432 -2.64 -1.82 8.10
C HIS A 432 -2.77 -0.42 8.72
N PHE A 433 -3.72 0.38 8.25
CA PHE A 433 -3.92 1.76 8.68
C PHE A 433 -5.28 1.95 9.35
N ARG A 434 -5.33 2.86 10.33
CA ARG A 434 -6.58 3.54 10.68
C ARG A 434 -6.92 4.53 9.56
N LEU A 435 -8.07 4.34 8.90
CA LEU A 435 -8.38 5.07 7.66
C LEU A 435 -8.50 6.58 7.88
N ASP A 436 -9.06 7.00 9.02
CA ASP A 436 -9.19 8.39 9.43
C ASP A 436 -7.82 9.08 9.56
N ILE A 437 -6.84 8.41 10.17
CA ILE A 437 -5.47 8.93 10.31
C ILE A 437 -4.78 8.99 8.94
N LEU A 438 -4.89 7.94 8.13
CA LEU A 438 -4.32 7.91 6.79
C LEU A 438 -4.83 9.07 5.91
N ARG A 439 -6.14 9.37 5.96
CA ARG A 439 -6.74 10.53 5.30
C ARG A 439 -6.21 11.84 5.87
N LYS A 440 -6.10 11.95 7.21
CA LYS A 440 -5.60 13.15 7.89
C LYS A 440 -4.16 13.50 7.50
N VAL A 441 -3.30 12.50 7.33
CA VAL A 441 -1.90 12.69 6.91
C VAL A 441 -1.72 12.82 5.39
N ARG A 442 -2.84 12.89 4.65
CA ARG A 442 -2.89 13.04 3.18
C ARG A 442 -2.28 11.86 2.41
N ALA A 443 -2.46 10.65 2.94
CA ALA A 443 -2.14 9.38 2.28
C ALA A 443 -0.70 9.31 1.73
N TRP A 444 -0.50 8.71 0.57
CA TRP A 444 0.83 8.47 -0.01
C TRP A 444 1.27 9.62 -0.92
N ASP A 445 2.57 9.89 -0.99
CA ASP A 445 3.11 10.86 -1.94
C ASP A 445 3.22 10.24 -3.35
N PRO A 446 2.45 10.69 -4.35
CA PRO A 446 2.45 10.10 -5.69
C PRO A 446 3.76 10.29 -6.46
N TYR A 447 4.62 11.21 -6.01
CA TYR A 447 5.90 11.52 -6.62
C TYR A 447 7.09 10.79 -5.97
N ASN A 448 6.91 10.16 -4.81
CA ASN A 448 7.98 9.42 -4.16
C ASN A 448 7.97 7.96 -4.63
N VAL A 449 9.11 7.43 -5.07
CA VAL A 449 9.20 6.03 -5.53
C VAL A 449 9.31 5.01 -4.40
N THR A 450 9.41 5.49 -3.15
CA THR A 450 9.24 4.75 -1.89
C THR A 450 8.28 5.54 -0.99
N GLU A 451 7.03 5.62 -1.43
CA GLU A 451 5.94 6.35 -0.77
C GLU A 451 5.64 5.85 0.65
N ASP A 452 5.95 4.57 0.88
CA ASP A 452 5.80 3.82 2.12
C ASP A 452 6.80 4.30 3.18
N ALA A 453 8.07 4.39 2.79
CA ALA A 453 9.14 4.90 3.63
C ALA A 453 8.90 6.37 4.01
N ASP A 454 8.44 7.17 3.05
CA ASP A 454 8.04 8.56 3.28
C ASP A 454 6.86 8.69 4.24
N LEU A 455 5.79 7.92 4.03
CA LEU A 455 4.61 7.94 4.90
C LEU A 455 4.98 7.59 6.35
N GLY A 456 5.86 6.63 6.56
CA GLY A 456 6.37 6.29 7.90
C GLY A 456 7.08 7.46 8.60
N VAL A 457 7.85 8.26 7.86
CA VAL A 457 8.50 9.47 8.38
C VAL A 457 7.46 10.54 8.71
N ARG A 458 6.51 10.81 7.79
CA ARG A 458 5.43 11.79 8.00
C ARG A 458 4.56 11.46 9.20
N LEU A 459 4.18 10.18 9.37
CA LEU A 459 3.43 9.72 10.54
C LEU A 459 4.18 10.08 11.84
N THR A 460 5.48 9.81 11.88
CA THR A 460 6.32 10.11 13.05
C THR A 460 6.44 11.61 13.31
N GLN A 461 6.62 12.43 12.27
CA GLN A 461 6.68 13.89 12.38
C GLN A 461 5.36 14.51 12.86
N GLN A 462 4.23 13.86 12.59
CA GLN A 462 2.90 14.25 13.07
C GLN A 462 2.55 13.66 14.44
N GLY A 463 3.49 12.99 15.10
CA GLY A 463 3.32 12.42 16.44
C GLY A 463 2.60 11.08 16.49
N TYR A 464 2.33 10.45 15.34
CA TYR A 464 1.81 9.09 15.29
C TYR A 464 2.92 8.06 15.36
N ARG A 465 2.54 6.83 15.73
CA ARG A 465 3.44 5.68 15.81
C ARG A 465 3.10 4.64 14.75
N VAL A 466 4.14 3.91 14.34
CA VAL A 466 4.05 2.70 13.54
C VAL A 466 4.45 1.53 14.44
N SER A 467 3.68 0.45 14.39
CA SER A 467 3.94 -0.77 15.16
C SER A 467 4.07 -1.99 14.25
N VAL A 468 4.65 -3.08 14.75
CA VAL A 468 4.80 -4.34 14.00
C VAL A 468 3.99 -5.47 14.64
N VAL A 469 3.27 -6.24 13.81
CA VAL A 469 2.48 -7.42 14.25
C VAL A 469 3.13 -8.73 13.82
N ASN A 470 2.93 -9.79 14.61
CA ASN A 470 3.39 -11.16 14.31
C ASN A 470 2.47 -11.88 13.33
N SER A 471 2.39 -11.36 12.11
CA SER A 471 1.84 -12.06 10.95
C SER A 471 2.76 -11.84 9.75
N THR A 472 2.84 -12.82 8.86
CA THR A 472 3.67 -12.76 7.65
C THR A 472 2.81 -12.71 6.39
N THR A 473 3.18 -11.85 5.45
CA THR A 473 2.78 -11.93 4.05
C THR A 473 3.94 -12.51 3.25
N PHE A 474 3.65 -13.50 2.42
CA PHE A 474 4.64 -14.13 1.55
C PHE A 474 4.55 -13.56 0.13
N GLU A 475 5.70 -13.11 -0.38
CA GLU A 475 5.86 -12.49 -1.70
C GLU A 475 6.75 -13.35 -2.61
N GLU A 476 6.83 -12.95 -3.89
CA GLU A 476 7.82 -13.49 -4.83
C GLU A 476 9.18 -12.80 -4.68
N ALA A 477 10.23 -13.56 -4.33
CA ALA A 477 11.59 -13.05 -4.40
C ALA A 477 12.05 -12.99 -5.86
N ASN A 478 12.82 -11.96 -6.20
CA ASN A 478 13.38 -11.84 -7.52
C ASN A 478 14.41 -12.94 -7.78
N VAL A 479 14.23 -13.68 -8.89
CA VAL A 479 15.14 -14.74 -9.31
C VAL A 479 16.23 -14.25 -10.28
N SER A 480 16.15 -13.02 -10.77
CA SER A 480 17.00 -12.50 -11.85
C SER A 480 17.77 -11.24 -11.43
N ILE A 481 19.10 -11.25 -11.58
CA ILE A 481 19.97 -10.12 -11.17
C ILE A 481 19.59 -8.82 -11.88
N PRO A 482 19.39 -8.76 -13.22
CA PRO A 482 18.95 -7.53 -13.87
C PRO A 482 17.65 -6.97 -13.29
N ASN A 483 16.65 -7.83 -13.08
CA ASN A 483 15.35 -7.43 -12.52
C ASN A 483 15.49 -6.96 -11.06
N TRP A 484 16.37 -7.60 -10.29
CA TRP A 484 16.74 -7.20 -8.93
C TRP A 484 17.39 -5.82 -8.87
N ILE A 485 18.33 -5.54 -9.78
CA ILE A 485 18.99 -4.23 -9.87
C ILE A 485 17.95 -3.14 -10.14
N ARG A 486 16.93 -3.38 -10.98
CA ARG A 486 15.81 -2.44 -11.19
C ARG A 486 15.03 -2.17 -9.92
N GLN A 487 14.68 -3.22 -9.18
CA GLN A 487 13.96 -3.10 -7.92
C GLN A 487 14.75 -2.30 -6.89
N ARG A 488 16.02 -2.65 -6.68
CA ARG A 488 16.86 -2.04 -5.65
C ARG A 488 17.32 -0.64 -6.00
N SER A 489 17.50 -0.33 -7.28
CA SER A 489 17.78 1.05 -7.69
C SER A 489 16.58 1.96 -7.39
N ARG A 490 15.35 1.46 -7.58
CA ARG A 490 14.13 2.18 -7.17
C ARG A 490 14.08 2.45 -5.67
N TRP A 491 14.35 1.44 -4.84
CA TRP A 491 14.32 1.61 -3.38
C TRP A 491 15.39 2.58 -2.87
N LEU A 492 16.64 2.42 -3.32
CA LEU A 492 17.73 3.30 -2.90
C LEU A 492 17.54 4.73 -3.41
N LYS A 493 17.02 4.91 -4.63
CA LYS A 493 16.59 6.22 -5.14
C LYS A 493 15.51 6.84 -4.25
N GLY A 494 14.49 6.08 -3.89
CA GLY A 494 13.41 6.54 -3.02
C GLY A 494 13.89 6.91 -1.62
N TYR A 495 14.88 6.19 -1.07
CA TYR A 495 15.50 6.57 0.21
C TYR A 495 16.27 7.88 0.10
N MET A 496 17.01 8.10 -1.00
CA MET A 496 17.66 9.39 -1.26
C MET A 496 16.63 10.51 -1.41
N GLN A 497 15.53 10.26 -2.14
CA GLN A 497 14.44 11.21 -2.35
C GLN A 497 13.76 11.57 -1.03
N THR A 498 13.39 10.57 -0.23
CA THR A 498 12.79 10.72 1.11
C THR A 498 13.72 11.49 2.04
N TRP A 499 15.01 11.16 2.04
CA TRP A 499 16.01 11.90 2.84
C TRP A 499 16.10 13.37 2.41
N LEU A 500 16.15 13.65 1.11
CA LEU A 500 16.20 15.02 0.59
C LEU A 500 14.94 15.83 0.92
N VAL A 501 13.76 15.22 0.84
CA VAL A 501 12.48 15.87 1.18
C VAL A 501 12.47 16.27 2.67
N HIS A 502 12.77 15.33 3.55
CA HIS A 502 12.70 15.58 5.00
C HIS A 502 13.88 16.39 5.55
N MET A 503 14.99 16.48 4.81
CA MET A 503 16.16 17.33 5.15
C MET A 503 16.11 18.73 4.53
N ARG A 504 14.97 19.16 3.99
CA ARG A 504 14.75 20.57 3.60
C ARG A 504 14.83 21.51 4.79
N ASP A 505 14.32 21.06 5.94
CA ASP A 505 14.40 21.75 7.22
C ASP A 505 14.84 20.75 8.30
N PRO A 506 16.16 20.55 8.48
CA PRO A 506 16.68 19.60 9.46
C PRO A 506 16.35 20.00 10.91
N VAL A 507 16.13 21.30 11.18
CA VAL A 507 15.76 21.79 12.51
C VAL A 507 14.33 21.38 12.82
N GLN A 508 13.41 21.56 11.87
CA GLN A 508 12.03 21.13 12.03
C GLN A 508 11.93 19.60 12.14
N LEU A 509 12.68 18.85 11.34
CA LEU A 509 12.78 17.39 11.47
C LEU A 509 13.26 17.01 12.88
N TYR A 510 14.35 17.61 13.36
CA TYR A 510 14.87 17.33 14.71
C TYR A 510 13.84 17.63 15.81
N ARG A 511 13.09 18.74 15.68
CA ARG A 511 12.05 19.12 16.63
C ARG A 511 10.85 18.16 16.64
N SER A 512 10.47 17.64 15.47
CA SER A 512 9.29 16.77 15.36
C SER A 512 9.57 15.32 15.75
N VAL A 513 10.73 14.76 15.37
CA VAL A 513 11.08 13.35 15.67
C VAL A 513 11.99 13.18 16.89
N GLY A 514 12.54 14.28 17.42
CA GLY A 514 13.47 14.27 18.55
C GLY A 514 14.86 13.72 18.23
N PHE A 515 15.75 13.71 19.24
CA PHE A 515 17.15 13.31 19.07
C PHE A 515 17.31 11.89 18.51
N ARG A 516 16.61 10.91 19.09
CA ARG A 516 16.68 9.50 18.65
C ARG A 516 16.11 9.33 17.26
N GLY A 517 14.96 9.94 16.98
CA GLY A 517 14.34 9.88 15.67
C GLY A 517 15.19 10.52 14.58
N PHE A 518 15.82 11.67 14.85
CA PHE A 518 16.63 12.39 13.88
C PHE A 518 17.89 11.59 13.51
N TRP A 519 18.69 11.19 14.49
CA TRP A 519 19.91 10.43 14.23
C TRP A 519 19.61 9.00 13.76
N GLY A 520 18.53 8.39 14.25
CA GLY A 520 18.02 7.13 13.71
C GLY A 520 17.68 7.25 12.23
N PHE A 521 16.99 8.31 11.81
CA PHE A 521 16.70 8.58 10.40
C PHE A 521 17.98 8.81 9.58
N GLN A 522 18.95 9.59 10.10
CA GLN A 522 20.22 9.82 9.42
C GLN A 522 20.99 8.53 9.15
N PHE A 523 21.10 7.65 10.14
CA PHE A 523 21.93 6.44 10.01
C PHE A 523 21.17 5.24 9.45
N PHE A 524 19.85 5.17 9.60
CA PHE A 524 19.05 4.08 9.06
C PHE A 524 18.68 4.32 7.59
N VAL A 525 18.02 5.43 7.28
CA VAL A 525 17.64 5.79 5.90
C VAL A 525 18.84 6.38 5.16
N GLY A 526 19.45 7.44 5.71
CA GLY A 526 20.61 8.11 5.11
C GLY A 526 21.83 7.18 4.99
N GLY A 527 22.17 6.49 6.08
CA GLY A 527 23.31 5.58 6.15
C GLY A 527 23.20 4.41 5.17
N THR A 528 21.99 3.96 4.80
CA THR A 528 21.81 2.86 3.86
C THR A 528 22.29 3.22 2.45
N PHE A 529 21.82 4.33 1.87
CA PHE A 529 22.32 4.72 0.54
C PHE A 529 23.73 5.31 0.60
N PHE A 530 24.10 5.98 1.70
CA PHE A 530 25.45 6.52 1.88
C PHE A 530 26.51 5.41 1.89
N THR A 531 26.32 4.37 2.71
CA THR A 531 27.27 3.24 2.76
C THR A 531 27.33 2.49 1.44
N ALA A 532 26.20 2.29 0.75
CA ALA A 532 26.16 1.65 -0.56
C ALA A 532 26.92 2.42 -1.65
N LEU A 533 26.92 3.76 -1.61
CA LEU A 533 27.68 4.61 -2.54
C LEU A 533 29.16 4.73 -2.17
N ILE A 534 29.51 4.78 -0.88
CA ILE A 534 30.88 5.03 -0.43
C ILE A 534 31.72 3.76 -0.27
N ALA A 535 31.10 2.59 -0.05
CA ALA A 535 31.83 1.35 0.11
C ALA A 535 32.70 0.97 -1.13
N PRO A 536 32.21 1.03 -2.38
CA PRO A 536 33.01 0.67 -3.56
C PRO A 536 34.30 1.46 -3.74
N PRO A 537 34.34 2.82 -3.67
CA PRO A 537 35.61 3.54 -3.78
C PRO A 537 36.55 3.21 -2.61
N MET A 538 36.05 3.00 -1.40
CA MET A 538 36.89 2.58 -0.26
C MET A 538 37.49 1.18 -0.47
N TRP A 539 36.70 0.23 -0.98
CA TRP A 539 37.17 -1.12 -1.32
C TRP A 539 38.16 -1.10 -2.48
N LEU A 540 37.97 -0.22 -3.48
CA LEU A 540 38.90 -0.06 -4.59
C LEU A 540 40.27 0.47 -4.10
N ILE A 541 40.28 1.49 -3.24
CA ILE A 541 41.51 2.02 -2.64
C ILE A 541 42.23 0.91 -1.86
N TYR A 542 41.51 0.18 -1.02
CA TYR A 542 42.06 -0.96 -0.27
C TYR A 542 42.59 -2.06 -1.21
N GLY A 543 41.85 -2.40 -2.26
CA GLY A 543 42.25 -3.43 -3.22
C GLY A 543 43.50 -3.05 -4.01
N ILE A 544 43.62 -1.79 -4.45
CA ILE A 544 44.84 -1.30 -5.11
C ILE A 544 46.03 -1.39 -4.15
N TRP A 545 45.86 -0.92 -2.91
CA TRP A 545 46.91 -1.04 -1.89
C TRP A 545 47.31 -2.50 -1.65
N ALA A 546 46.34 -3.39 -1.44
CA ALA A 546 46.60 -4.80 -1.18
C ALA A 546 47.30 -5.54 -2.33
N LEU A 547 47.08 -5.12 -3.58
CA LEU A 547 47.69 -5.72 -4.78
C LEU A 547 49.06 -5.14 -5.14
N THR A 548 49.31 -3.87 -4.81
CA THR A 548 50.49 -3.13 -5.30
C THR A 548 51.46 -2.71 -4.22
N ASP A 549 51.06 -2.80 -2.94
CA ASP A 549 51.78 -2.23 -1.78
C ASP A 549 52.18 -0.76 -1.98
N THR A 550 51.35 -0.02 -2.72
CA THR A 550 51.63 1.39 -3.04
C THR A 550 51.58 2.26 -1.79
N GLN A 551 52.60 3.10 -1.62
CA GLN A 551 52.70 4.04 -0.51
C GLN A 551 52.02 5.38 -0.81
N VAL A 552 51.41 5.53 -1.99
CA VAL A 552 50.72 6.75 -2.46
C VAL A 552 49.58 7.14 -1.51
N PHE A 553 48.94 6.18 -0.85
CA PHE A 553 47.82 6.45 0.04
C PHE A 553 48.23 6.81 1.48
N ASN A 554 49.46 6.54 1.90
CA ASN A 554 49.90 6.73 3.29
C ASN A 554 49.64 8.14 3.85
N PRO A 555 49.87 9.24 3.09
CA PRO A 555 49.61 10.59 3.60
C PRO A 555 48.13 10.83 3.95
N PHE A 556 47.19 10.06 3.38
CA PHE A 556 45.75 10.24 3.56
C PHE A 556 45.16 9.30 4.64
N PHE A 557 45.95 8.36 5.15
CA PHE A 557 45.55 7.38 6.16
C PHE A 557 46.54 7.38 7.32
N PRO A 558 46.55 8.42 8.18
CA PRO A 558 47.32 8.39 9.42
C PRO A 558 46.89 7.17 10.27
N PRO A 559 47.75 6.64 11.16
CA PRO A 559 47.52 5.35 11.83
C PRO A 559 46.14 5.20 12.46
N ALA A 560 45.63 6.22 13.17
CA ALA A 560 44.31 6.20 13.79
C ALA A 560 43.18 6.01 12.76
N LEU A 561 43.28 6.67 11.60
CA LEU A 561 42.30 6.57 10.53
C LEU A 561 42.40 5.25 9.79
N LEU A 562 43.62 4.75 9.58
CA LEU A 562 43.82 3.41 9.02
C LEU A 562 43.15 2.34 9.89
N TYR A 563 43.35 2.38 11.21
CA TYR A 563 42.69 1.44 12.12
C TYR A 563 41.16 1.59 12.10
N LEU A 564 40.63 2.82 12.01
CA LEU A 564 39.20 3.05 11.85
C LEU A 564 38.65 2.48 10.54
N SER A 565 39.36 2.65 9.43
CA SER A 565 38.99 2.08 8.13
C SER A 565 39.05 0.56 8.15
N MET A 566 40.09 -0.04 8.76
CA MET A 566 40.19 -1.49 8.94
C MET A 566 39.09 -2.04 9.84
N LEU A 567 38.74 -1.33 10.92
CA LEU A 567 37.61 -1.66 11.78
C LEU A 567 36.31 -1.72 10.96
N ASN A 568 36.03 -0.68 10.17
CA ASN A 568 34.84 -0.64 9.31
C ASN A 568 34.84 -1.75 8.25
N LEU A 569 36.00 -2.07 7.67
CA LEU A 569 36.11 -3.14 6.68
C LEU A 569 35.87 -4.51 7.32
N LEU A 570 36.58 -4.83 8.40
CA LEU A 570 36.58 -6.16 9.01
C LEU A 570 35.36 -6.38 9.90
N LEU A 571 35.14 -5.49 10.88
CA LEU A 571 33.98 -5.62 11.77
C LEU A 571 32.69 -5.33 11.03
N GLY A 572 32.65 -4.40 10.09
CA GLY A 572 31.45 -4.14 9.29
C GLY A 572 31.01 -5.37 8.50
N ASN A 573 31.91 -5.98 7.72
CA ASN A 573 31.58 -7.20 6.97
C ASN A 573 31.32 -8.41 7.89
N GLY A 574 32.15 -8.62 8.92
CA GLY A 574 31.96 -9.70 9.88
C GLY A 574 30.64 -9.59 10.63
N PHE A 575 30.27 -8.38 11.05
CA PHE A 575 28.98 -8.09 11.67
C PHE A 575 27.81 -8.41 10.73
N LEU A 576 27.87 -7.97 9.47
CA LEU A 576 26.80 -8.23 8.49
C LEU A 576 26.63 -9.72 8.20
N ILE A 577 27.73 -10.46 8.07
CA ILE A 577 27.72 -11.93 7.95
C ILE A 577 27.06 -12.54 9.19
N TYR A 578 27.48 -12.15 10.39
CA TYR A 578 26.93 -12.66 11.64
C TYR A 578 25.44 -12.34 11.81
N MET A 579 24.99 -11.15 11.46
CA MET A 579 23.57 -10.79 11.49
C MET A 579 22.76 -11.62 10.51
N THR A 580 23.24 -11.76 9.28
CA THR A 580 22.56 -12.58 8.26
C THR A 580 22.48 -14.03 8.70
N LEU A 581 23.53 -14.53 9.37
CA LEU A 581 23.52 -15.84 10.00
C LEU A 581 22.41 -15.93 11.06
N LEU A 582 22.32 -14.99 12.00
CA LEU A 582 21.25 -14.96 13.02
C LEU A 582 19.85 -14.90 12.41
N ALA A 583 19.68 -14.22 11.28
CA ALA A 583 18.42 -14.13 10.55
C ALA A 583 17.92 -15.53 10.12
N ALA A 584 18.83 -16.39 9.64
CA ALA A 584 18.50 -17.78 9.33
C ALA A 584 17.96 -18.52 10.56
N PHE A 585 18.54 -18.31 11.75
CA PHE A 585 18.08 -18.98 12.97
C PHE A 585 16.74 -18.43 13.50
N LYS A 586 16.41 -17.16 13.25
CA LYS A 586 15.18 -16.53 13.77
C LYS A 586 13.90 -17.17 13.23
N ARG A 587 13.93 -17.65 11.97
CA ARG A 587 12.80 -18.29 11.28
C ARG A 587 13.05 -19.76 10.94
N ASP A 588 13.99 -20.41 11.62
CA ASP A 588 14.37 -21.81 11.40
C ASP A 588 14.83 -22.13 9.96
N TYR A 589 15.32 -21.13 9.22
CA TYR A 589 15.93 -21.27 7.89
C TYR A 589 17.39 -21.72 7.97
N PHE A 590 17.69 -22.74 8.77
CA PHE A 590 19.07 -23.20 9.03
C PHE A 590 19.82 -23.59 7.74
N ARG A 591 19.10 -24.04 6.70
CA ARG A 591 19.67 -24.38 5.39
C ARG A 591 20.23 -23.15 4.65
N LEU A 592 19.75 -21.95 4.97
CA LEU A 592 20.21 -20.70 4.38
C LEU A 592 21.44 -20.12 5.10
N ALA A 593 21.73 -20.59 6.32
CA ALA A 593 22.84 -20.11 7.15
C ALA A 593 24.22 -20.07 6.44
N PRO A 594 24.64 -21.09 5.67
CA PRO A 594 25.94 -21.05 4.99
C PRO A 594 26.08 -19.90 3.99
N TYR A 595 24.96 -19.47 3.40
CA TYR A 595 24.95 -18.39 2.41
C TYR A 595 25.22 -17.02 3.05
N ALA A 596 25.11 -16.88 4.37
CA ALA A 596 25.49 -15.67 5.09
C ALA A 596 26.96 -15.27 4.82
N LEU A 597 27.84 -16.22 4.54
CA LEU A 597 29.24 -15.96 4.19
C LEU A 597 29.40 -15.24 2.84
N THR A 598 28.41 -15.38 1.94
CA THR A 598 28.43 -14.78 0.60
C THR A 598 27.80 -13.38 0.54
N VAL A 599 27.29 -12.90 1.68
CA VAL A 599 26.63 -11.60 1.82
C VAL A 599 27.46 -10.46 1.24
N PRO A 600 28.78 -10.32 1.46
CA PRO A 600 29.57 -9.25 0.84
C PRO A 600 29.40 -9.12 -0.69
N LEU A 601 29.20 -10.23 -1.41
CA LEU A 601 28.94 -10.23 -2.85
C LEU A 601 27.55 -9.63 -3.18
N TYR A 602 26.56 -9.89 -2.32
CA TYR A 602 25.23 -9.30 -2.42
C TYR A 602 25.25 -7.79 -2.18
N TRP A 603 26.09 -7.30 -1.26
CA TRP A 603 26.28 -5.86 -1.03
C TRP A 603 26.91 -5.14 -2.22
N LEU A 604 27.82 -5.79 -2.95
CA LEU A 604 28.34 -5.22 -4.19
C LEU A 604 27.21 -4.96 -5.20
N LEU A 605 26.23 -5.87 -5.30
CA LEU A 605 25.06 -5.64 -6.13
C LEU A 605 24.25 -4.44 -5.61
N GLN A 606 24.10 -4.26 -4.28
CA GLN A 606 23.40 -3.10 -3.71
C GLN A 606 24.11 -1.79 -4.09
N SER A 607 25.44 -1.78 -4.10
CA SER A 607 26.21 -0.63 -4.58
C SER A 607 25.97 -0.31 -6.05
N ILE A 608 25.92 -1.33 -6.94
CA ILE A 608 25.58 -1.13 -8.35
C ILE A 608 24.17 -0.50 -8.48
N ALA A 609 23.22 -1.03 -7.72
CA ALA A 609 21.86 -0.48 -7.66
C ALA A 609 21.83 0.96 -7.11
N ALA A 610 22.67 1.28 -6.12
CA ALA A 610 22.78 2.62 -5.53
C ALA A 610 23.26 3.66 -6.55
N TYR A 611 24.32 3.35 -7.30
CA TYR A 611 24.82 4.26 -8.34
C TYR A 611 23.81 4.46 -9.47
N LYS A 612 23.13 3.37 -9.88
CA LYS A 612 22.03 3.47 -10.85
C LYS A 612 20.88 4.34 -10.31
N GLY A 613 20.49 4.13 -9.05
CA GLY A 613 19.45 4.91 -8.36
C GLY A 613 19.81 6.39 -8.25
N LEU A 614 21.07 6.71 -7.93
CA LEU A 614 21.59 8.08 -7.90
C LEU A 614 21.54 8.73 -9.28
N TRP A 615 21.97 8.02 -10.33
CA TRP A 615 21.89 8.51 -11.70
C TRP A 615 20.43 8.79 -12.11
N GLN A 616 19.51 7.88 -11.77
CA GLN A 616 18.08 8.04 -12.01
C GLN A 616 17.48 9.20 -11.19
N LEU A 617 17.92 9.44 -9.96
CA LEU A 617 17.45 10.58 -9.15
C LEU A 617 17.73 11.91 -9.84
N ILE A 618 18.89 12.03 -10.48
CA ILE A 618 19.34 13.25 -11.16
C ILE A 618 18.61 13.45 -12.50
N HIS A 619 18.47 12.39 -13.31
CA HIS A 619 17.95 12.51 -14.68
C HIS A 619 16.45 12.24 -14.80
N ASN A 620 15.89 11.39 -13.94
CA ASN A 620 14.49 10.96 -14.01
C ASN A 620 13.94 10.57 -12.61
N PRO A 621 13.79 11.55 -11.69
CA PRO A 621 13.48 11.30 -10.28
C PRO A 621 12.21 10.49 -10.09
N PHE A 622 11.16 10.77 -10.87
CA PHE A 622 9.84 10.15 -10.74
C PHE A 622 9.69 8.83 -11.52
N TYR A 623 10.74 8.39 -12.22
CA TYR A 623 10.65 7.17 -13.02
C TYR A 623 10.45 5.93 -12.14
N TRP A 624 9.34 5.24 -12.38
CA TRP A 624 9.05 3.96 -11.76
C TRP A 624 9.58 2.83 -12.63
N GLU A 625 10.73 2.26 -12.24
CA GLU A 625 11.29 1.11 -12.95
C GLU A 625 10.55 -0.17 -12.53
N LYS A 626 9.54 -0.57 -13.32
CA LYS A 626 8.68 -1.72 -13.02
C LYS A 626 9.50 -3.01 -12.94
N THR A 627 9.26 -3.80 -11.89
CA THR A 627 9.72 -5.18 -11.75
C THR A 627 8.78 -6.13 -12.47
N THR A 628 9.35 -7.16 -13.09
CA THR A 628 8.57 -8.26 -13.67
C THR A 628 8.36 -9.33 -12.58
N HIS A 629 7.10 -9.62 -12.27
CA HIS A 629 6.66 -10.71 -11.40
C HIS A 629 6.26 -11.93 -12.24
N GLY A 630 6.06 -13.09 -11.60
CA GLY A 630 5.69 -14.36 -12.22
C GLY A 630 6.84 -15.07 -12.94
N ILE A 631 8.09 -14.79 -12.56
CA ILE A 631 9.28 -15.44 -13.16
C ILE A 631 9.63 -16.73 -12.38
N SER A 632 9.25 -16.79 -11.11
CA SER A 632 9.44 -17.96 -10.26
C SER A 632 8.68 -19.17 -10.79
N LYS A 633 9.31 -20.35 -10.67
CA LYS A 633 8.67 -21.62 -10.99
C LYS A 633 7.39 -21.88 -10.18
N HIS A 634 7.33 -21.38 -8.94
CA HIS A 634 6.19 -21.55 -8.04
C HIS A 634 4.91 -20.89 -8.58
N MET A 635 5.01 -19.68 -9.16
CA MET A 635 3.85 -18.98 -9.71
C MET A 635 3.25 -19.70 -10.93
N ALA A 636 4.11 -20.31 -11.75
CA ALA A 636 3.65 -21.07 -12.92
C ALA A 636 2.90 -22.36 -12.55
N GLU A 637 3.16 -22.94 -11.38
CA GLU A 637 2.46 -24.11 -10.85
C GLU A 637 1.12 -23.70 -10.23
N GLU A 638 1.11 -22.65 -9.39
CA GLU A 638 -0.12 -22.17 -8.76
C GLU A 638 -1.13 -21.61 -9.75
N ARG A 639 -0.67 -20.94 -10.81
CA ARG A 639 -1.58 -20.45 -11.85
C ARG A 639 -2.36 -21.60 -12.50
N ARG A 640 -1.71 -22.75 -12.72
CA ARG A 640 -2.40 -23.92 -13.26
C ARG A 640 -3.47 -24.41 -12.30
N ALA A 641 -3.13 -24.55 -11.01
CA ALA A 641 -4.09 -24.97 -9.99
C ALA A 641 -5.27 -23.98 -9.83
N ALA A 642 -5.02 -22.67 -9.88
CA ALA A 642 -6.04 -21.64 -9.68
C ALA A 642 -7.04 -21.50 -10.85
N LEU A 643 -6.72 -22.02 -12.03
CA LEU A 643 -7.64 -22.06 -13.17
C LEU A 643 -8.51 -23.32 -13.20
N ASP A 644 -8.12 -24.35 -12.43
CA ASP A 644 -8.84 -25.62 -12.33
C ASP A 644 -9.92 -25.60 -11.20
N ASP A 645 -9.85 -24.63 -10.28
CA ASP A 645 -10.79 -24.35 -9.16
C ASP A 645 -11.85 -23.29 -9.51
#